data_AF-A0A522CYE1-F1
#
_entry.id   AF-A0A522CYE1-F1
#
_cell.length_a   1.000
_cell.length_b   1.000
_cell.length_c   1.000
_cell.angle_alpha   90.00
_cell.angle_beta   90.00
_cell.angle_gamma   90.00
#
_symmetry.space_group_name_H-M   'P 1'
#
loop_
_entity.id
_entity.type
_entity.pdbx_description
1 polymer ?
#
loop_
_entity_poly.entity_id
_entity_poly.type
_entity_poly.pdbx_seq_one_letter_code
_entity_poly.pdbx_strand_id
1 'polypeptide(L)'
;MDAETPKAPGDGALIEELIRIPVPSGRVLAARLWRPRSATRVPAILDLSPYRPYDIFRPVIDPLLPWWAGHGYAVLAVDTAGAGNSTGLLRDEYLPTEIDDAAAAVAWAAAQPWCDGAVGLSGLSWAAFTALRAAGRKPPALKAMVLGGVSDDGWTTDIQNLGGQSYTARVDWAGVMLMFNALPPDPQVFGDGWRAEWLKRLDADRPWIIPWLSHPERDSYWQGKAAPMGETPLLLYSGWADKYATSVLRIAAAWKGPVRTIIGPWEHVTPATATRGPRIGFLQEALRWWDKWLKGRETGVMDEPPLRYWVGEPDRQGGLERGAWRGASWPLERAPTALFRFVRDPVVLRAAPATPAALAGDLYEDAPGPWPATPLFGDLPIQDDMDVVSAPVVACRVTSNRPGGLIVARLLDIAPDGRAVRMTTGASNLAFPDGSGRIDPPRAGEPIDLVLPLQATAWRLKAGHRLGLELSAHGWPTLWPGRAGADLTVENVEVRLPWQPPGGQTPTFPPVVTLPGPAMGPAKWLDETQEAFLPTGLTGAAAHAPPAYAYHLPATGTDYRLASRFEVALADAGRQAAAAKVYRVAMERPGWSIRIDTRLVVRSEPRAFRIAWTVRATENGAPVFDRTDDTRVPRSAV
;
A
#
# COMPACT_ATOMS: atom_id res chain seq x y z
N MET A 1 -24.43 -22.60 21.36
CA MET A 1 -23.56 -22.22 22.50
C MET A 1 -23.12 -20.82 22.22
N ASP A 2 -23.70 -19.86 22.94
CA ASP A 2 -23.42 -18.44 22.78
C ASP A 2 -21.97 -18.18 23.19
N ALA A 3 -21.10 -18.00 22.20
CA ALA A 3 -19.75 -17.53 22.44
C ALA A 3 -19.87 -16.07 22.91
N GLU A 4 -19.73 -15.83 24.21
CA GLU A 4 -19.58 -14.49 24.77
C GLU A 4 -18.54 -13.73 23.96
N THR A 5 -18.94 -12.62 23.35
CA THR A 5 -18.03 -11.71 22.65
C THR A 5 -16.93 -11.29 23.62
N PRO A 6 -15.65 -11.55 23.33
CA PRO A 6 -14.57 -11.19 24.25
C PRO A 6 -14.58 -9.67 24.50
N LYS A 7 -14.74 -9.26 25.77
CA LYS A 7 -14.69 -7.86 26.17
C LYS A 7 -13.25 -7.34 26.12
N ALA A 8 -13.08 -6.06 25.80
CA ALA A 8 -11.79 -5.39 25.97
C ALA A 8 -11.31 -5.54 27.43
N PRO A 9 -10.01 -5.78 27.68
CA PRO A 9 -9.49 -5.86 29.04
C PRO A 9 -9.71 -4.53 29.78
N GLY A 10 -10.03 -4.61 31.09
CA GLY A 10 -10.13 -3.43 31.94
C GLY A 10 -8.76 -2.77 32.18
N ASP A 11 -8.78 -1.45 32.42
CA ASP A 11 -7.59 -0.67 32.79
C ASP A 11 -6.88 -1.32 34.00
N GLY A 12 -5.64 -1.78 33.80
CA GLY A 12 -4.78 -2.39 34.84
C GLY A 12 -4.32 -3.83 34.58
N ALA A 13 -4.92 -4.56 33.63
CA ALA A 13 -4.60 -5.96 33.34
C ALA A 13 -3.30 -6.17 32.53
N LEU A 14 -2.84 -5.13 31.82
CA LEU A 14 -1.65 -5.16 30.97
C LEU A 14 -0.49 -4.38 31.57
N ILE A 15 0.72 -4.79 31.19
CA ILE A 15 1.96 -4.05 31.37
C ILE A 15 2.32 -3.45 30.01
N GLU A 16 2.62 -2.16 29.98
CA GLU A 16 3.21 -1.46 28.84
C GLU A 16 4.66 -1.08 29.16
N GLU A 17 5.60 -1.47 28.32
CA GLU A 17 7.04 -1.26 28.50
C GLU A 17 7.69 -0.79 27.19
N LEU A 18 8.71 0.05 27.32
CA LEU A 18 9.63 0.37 26.22
C LEU A 18 10.81 -0.60 26.26
N ILE A 19 11.11 -1.22 25.13
CA ILE A 19 12.11 -2.28 24.99
C ILE A 19 13.15 -1.91 23.96
N ARG A 20 14.39 -2.35 24.22
CA ARG A 20 15.52 -2.26 23.30
C ARG A 20 15.91 -3.66 22.86
N ILE A 21 15.90 -3.90 21.55
CA ILE A 21 16.18 -5.18 20.91
C ILE A 21 17.53 -5.06 20.19
N PRO A 22 18.64 -5.55 20.78
CA PRO A 22 19.91 -5.62 20.08
C PRO A 22 19.80 -6.67 18.96
N VAL A 23 20.26 -6.30 17.76
CA VAL A 23 20.30 -7.20 16.60
C VAL A 23 21.75 -7.46 16.17
N PRO A 24 22.06 -8.59 15.48
CA PRO A 24 23.44 -8.99 15.16
C PRO A 24 24.27 -7.95 14.41
N SER A 25 23.61 -7.05 13.68
CA SER A 25 24.23 -5.94 12.97
C SER A 25 24.80 -4.84 13.87
N GLY A 26 24.68 -4.96 15.21
CA GLY A 26 25.11 -3.96 16.19
C GLY A 26 24.12 -2.80 16.37
N ARG A 27 23.04 -2.78 15.59
CA ARG A 27 21.93 -1.85 15.76
C ARG A 27 21.06 -2.28 16.94
N VAL A 28 20.33 -1.33 17.49
CA VAL A 28 19.33 -1.53 18.53
C VAL A 28 17.99 -1.03 18.01
N LEU A 29 17.00 -1.92 17.95
CA LEU A 29 15.63 -1.57 17.62
C LEU A 29 14.88 -1.16 18.90
N ALA A 30 14.05 -0.13 18.82
CA ALA A 30 13.12 0.25 19.87
C ALA A 30 11.76 -0.42 19.64
N ALA A 31 11.13 -0.86 20.71
CA ALA A 31 9.81 -1.46 20.65
C ALA A 31 8.93 -1.00 21.81
N ARG A 32 7.63 -0.90 21.57
CA ARG A 32 6.60 -0.86 22.62
C ARG A 32 6.09 -2.28 22.82
N LEU A 33 6.09 -2.75 24.06
CA LEU A 33 5.56 -4.05 24.45
C LEU A 33 4.27 -3.87 25.26
N TRP A 34 3.23 -4.61 24.89
CA TRP A 34 2.07 -4.87 25.75
C TRP A 34 2.01 -6.35 26.09
N ARG A 35 1.87 -6.68 27.38
CA ARG A 35 1.72 -8.07 27.81
C ARG A 35 0.82 -8.19 29.05
N PRO A 36 0.20 -9.36 29.28
CA PRO A 36 -0.50 -9.65 30.53
C PRO A 36 0.40 -9.46 31.75
N ARG A 37 -0.17 -9.00 32.87
CA ARG A 37 0.52 -8.89 34.17
C ARG A 37 0.87 -10.25 34.80
N SER A 38 0.39 -11.36 34.22
CA SER A 38 0.62 -12.72 34.71
C SER A 38 2.10 -13.13 34.69
N ALA A 39 2.48 -14.05 35.58
CA ALA A 39 3.77 -14.74 35.54
C ALA A 39 3.84 -15.85 34.46
N THR A 40 2.71 -16.21 33.85
CA THR A 40 2.64 -17.21 32.78
C THR A 40 3.32 -16.70 31.52
N ARG A 41 4.19 -17.52 30.92
CA ARG A 41 4.75 -17.26 29.59
C ARG A 41 3.67 -17.36 28.52
N VAL A 42 3.70 -16.46 27.54
CA VAL A 42 2.71 -16.35 26.48
C VAL A 42 3.39 -16.25 25.11
N PRO A 43 2.72 -16.60 24.01
CA PRO A 43 3.27 -16.39 22.68
C PRO A 43 3.38 -14.90 22.36
N ALA A 44 4.32 -14.55 21.48
CA ALA A 44 4.57 -13.17 21.05
C ALA A 44 3.99 -12.87 19.66
N ILE A 45 3.56 -11.63 19.42
CA ILE A 45 3.16 -11.10 18.11
C ILE A 45 3.98 -9.83 17.87
N LEU A 46 4.69 -9.75 16.75
CA LEU A 46 5.49 -8.58 16.39
C LEU A 46 4.90 -7.90 15.14
N ASP A 47 4.84 -6.57 15.18
CA ASP A 47 4.63 -5.68 14.05
C ASP A 47 5.88 -4.79 13.91
N LEU A 48 6.54 -4.80 12.76
CA LEU A 48 7.80 -4.09 12.53
C LEU A 48 7.68 -3.14 11.34
N SER A 49 7.76 -1.84 11.56
CA SER A 49 7.67 -0.83 10.50
C SER A 49 8.50 0.42 10.80
N PRO A 50 8.76 1.29 9.80
CA PRO A 50 9.38 2.59 10.03
C PRO A 50 8.39 3.64 10.53
N TYR A 51 7.16 3.27 10.89
CA TYR A 51 6.05 4.19 11.07
C TYR A 51 5.95 4.84 12.44
N ARG A 52 6.87 4.55 13.37
CA ARG A 52 7.02 5.27 14.64
C ARG A 52 5.83 5.05 15.60
N PRO A 53 5.71 3.85 16.20
CA PRO A 53 4.60 3.48 17.08
C PRO A 53 4.59 4.26 18.40
N TYR A 54 5.64 5.04 18.72
CA TYR A 54 5.67 5.91 19.89
C TYR A 54 5.06 7.30 19.63
N ASP A 55 4.94 7.70 18.37
CA ASP A 55 4.49 9.05 17.99
C ASP A 55 3.40 9.06 16.89
N ILE A 56 3.74 9.32 15.63
CA ILE A 56 2.82 9.65 14.54
C ILE A 56 1.84 8.50 14.26
N PHE A 57 2.29 7.25 14.42
CA PHE A 57 1.40 6.08 14.28
C PHE A 57 0.76 5.62 15.57
N ARG A 58 1.10 6.20 16.72
CA ARG A 58 0.51 5.81 18.01
C ARG A 58 -1.03 5.79 17.99
N PRO A 59 -1.72 6.81 17.41
CA PRO A 59 -3.17 6.78 17.26
C PRO A 59 -3.72 5.57 16.49
N VAL A 60 -2.96 5.06 15.52
CA VAL A 60 -3.39 3.94 14.65
C VAL A 60 -3.19 2.60 15.36
N ILE A 61 -2.10 2.44 16.11
CA ILE A 61 -1.72 1.15 16.68
C ILE A 61 -2.30 0.88 18.08
N ASP A 62 -2.48 1.93 18.91
CA ASP A 62 -2.97 1.80 20.30
C ASP A 62 -4.37 1.16 20.38
N PRO A 63 -5.32 1.44 19.46
CA PRO A 63 -6.61 0.76 19.46
C PRO A 63 -6.53 -0.72 19.08
N LEU A 64 -5.50 -1.16 18.36
CA LEU A 64 -5.45 -2.47 17.70
C LEU A 64 -4.58 -3.48 18.44
N LEU A 65 -3.29 -3.18 18.62
CA LEU A 65 -2.29 -4.16 19.09
C LEU A 65 -2.50 -4.59 20.56
N PRO A 66 -2.79 -3.68 21.51
CA PRO A 66 -3.04 -4.07 22.90
C PRO A 66 -4.25 -4.99 23.08
N TRP A 67 -5.19 -5.00 22.12
CA TRP A 67 -6.35 -5.87 22.17
C TRP A 67 -5.94 -7.35 22.20
N TRP A 68 -4.98 -7.77 21.36
CA TRP A 68 -4.46 -9.14 21.41
C TRP A 68 -3.67 -9.41 22.70
N ALA A 69 -2.96 -8.41 23.25
CA ALA A 69 -2.29 -8.58 24.54
C ALA A 69 -3.29 -8.90 25.66
N GLY A 70 -4.47 -8.27 25.62
CA GLY A 70 -5.63 -8.60 26.47
C GLY A 70 -6.12 -10.05 26.39
N HIS A 71 -5.77 -10.76 25.32
CA HIS A 71 -6.18 -12.15 25.05
C HIS A 71 -5.03 -13.16 25.23
N GLY A 72 -4.05 -12.82 26.06
CA GLY A 72 -2.98 -13.74 26.46
C GLY A 72 -1.87 -13.84 25.43
N TYR A 73 -1.42 -12.70 24.91
CA TYR A 73 -0.26 -12.57 24.02
C TYR A 73 0.68 -11.48 24.53
N ALA A 74 1.97 -11.60 24.27
CA ALA A 74 2.87 -10.45 24.29
C ALA A 74 2.86 -9.81 22.90
N VAL A 75 2.62 -8.51 22.79
CA VAL A 75 2.52 -7.83 21.50
C VAL A 75 3.55 -6.72 21.43
N LEU A 76 4.33 -6.67 20.36
CA LEU A 76 5.39 -5.70 20.17
C LEU A 76 5.15 -4.90 18.90
N ALA A 77 5.17 -3.58 19.01
CA ALA A 77 5.30 -2.66 17.88
C ALA A 77 6.74 -2.16 17.84
N VAL A 78 7.48 -2.50 16.78
CA VAL A 78 8.93 -2.31 16.67
C VAL A 78 9.23 -1.27 15.59
N ASP A 79 10.02 -0.27 15.96
CA ASP A 79 10.65 0.64 14.99
C ASP A 79 11.75 -0.11 14.24
N THR A 80 11.69 -0.13 12.91
CA THR A 80 12.81 -0.65 12.10
C THR A 80 14.05 0.24 12.26
N ALA A 81 15.23 -0.31 11.95
CA ALA A 81 16.48 0.41 12.11
C ALA A 81 16.49 1.75 11.34
N GLY A 82 16.90 2.82 12.02
CA GLY A 82 16.91 4.18 11.46
C GLY A 82 15.58 4.92 11.49
N ALA A 83 14.50 4.27 11.93
CA ALA A 83 13.20 4.92 12.16
C ALA A 83 12.93 5.12 13.66
N GLY A 84 12.05 6.07 13.97
CA GLY A 84 11.59 6.35 15.34
C GLY A 84 12.74 6.38 16.34
N ASN A 85 12.64 5.54 17.37
CA ASN A 85 13.61 5.45 18.47
C ASN A 85 14.69 4.36 18.27
N SER A 86 14.73 3.71 17.11
CA SER A 86 15.75 2.71 16.76
C SER A 86 17.04 3.34 16.25
N THR A 87 18.19 2.81 16.60
CA THR A 87 19.46 3.28 16.00
C THR A 87 19.58 2.86 14.53
N GLY A 88 20.38 3.57 13.76
CA GLY A 88 20.80 3.16 12.41
C GLY A 88 20.32 4.12 11.34
N LEU A 89 20.22 3.61 10.11
CA LEU A 89 19.80 4.37 8.93
C LEU A 89 18.86 3.50 8.10
N LEU A 90 17.77 4.09 7.65
CA LEU A 90 16.86 3.51 6.67
C LEU A 90 17.21 4.11 5.31
N ARG A 91 17.68 3.28 4.37
CA ARG A 91 18.24 3.76 3.10
C ARG A 91 17.37 3.50 1.88
N ASP A 92 16.47 2.53 1.97
CA ASP A 92 15.57 2.10 0.90
C ASP A 92 14.55 1.11 1.48
N GLU A 93 13.66 0.62 0.62
CA GLU A 93 12.60 -0.33 0.94
C GLU A 93 13.12 -1.78 1.04
N TYR A 94 12.80 -2.41 2.17
CA TYR A 94 12.92 -3.86 2.40
C TYR A 94 14.32 -4.41 2.16
N LEU A 95 15.34 -3.65 2.54
CA LEU A 95 16.74 -4.03 2.36
C LEU A 95 17.05 -5.35 3.08
N PRO A 96 17.96 -6.20 2.56
CA PRO A 96 18.33 -7.45 3.22
C PRO A 96 18.67 -7.28 4.71
N THR A 97 19.35 -6.18 5.06
CA THR A 97 19.69 -5.85 6.46
C THR A 97 18.49 -5.55 7.35
N GLU A 98 17.41 -5.00 6.81
CA GLU A 98 16.14 -4.81 7.52
C GLU A 98 15.45 -6.16 7.74
N ILE A 99 15.43 -7.00 6.71
CA ILE A 99 14.84 -8.34 6.77
C ILE A 99 15.56 -9.24 7.78
N ASP A 100 16.89 -9.14 7.85
CA ASP A 100 17.70 -9.87 8.82
C ASP A 100 17.46 -9.36 10.25
N ASP A 101 17.29 -8.06 10.44
CA ASP A 101 16.93 -7.49 11.75
C ASP A 101 15.54 -7.96 12.20
N ALA A 102 14.57 -8.06 11.28
CA ALA A 102 13.22 -8.57 11.60
C ALA A 102 13.27 -10.05 12.02
N ALA A 103 14.05 -10.88 11.32
CA ALA A 103 14.26 -12.27 11.73
C ALA A 103 14.98 -12.38 13.09
N ALA A 104 15.94 -11.50 13.36
CA ALA A 104 16.62 -11.42 14.65
C ALA A 104 15.68 -10.96 15.78
N ALA A 105 14.76 -10.04 15.51
CA ALA A 105 13.75 -9.61 16.49
C ALA A 105 12.80 -10.75 16.86
N VAL A 106 12.42 -11.61 15.91
CA VAL A 106 11.66 -12.85 16.19
C VAL A 106 12.43 -13.76 17.14
N ALA A 107 13.72 -14.01 16.86
CA ALA A 107 14.56 -14.84 17.72
C ALA A 107 14.75 -14.24 19.12
N TRP A 108 14.94 -12.91 19.19
CA TRP A 108 15.07 -12.19 20.44
C TRP A 108 13.81 -12.28 21.29
N ALA A 109 12.63 -12.08 20.69
CA ALA A 109 11.34 -12.15 21.39
C ALA A 109 11.11 -13.56 21.96
N ALA A 110 11.38 -14.60 21.16
CA ALA A 110 11.25 -16.00 21.58
C ALA A 110 12.13 -16.37 22.78
N ALA A 111 13.28 -15.69 22.96
CA ALA A 111 14.20 -15.94 24.05
C ALA A 111 13.84 -15.19 25.35
N GLN A 112 12.83 -14.31 25.34
CA GLN A 112 12.49 -13.52 26.51
C GLN A 112 11.79 -14.36 27.60
N PRO A 113 11.98 -14.05 28.90
CA PRO A 113 11.43 -14.83 29.99
C PRO A 113 9.90 -14.82 30.07
N TRP A 114 9.24 -13.88 29.39
CA TRP A 114 7.79 -13.77 29.25
C TRP A 114 7.24 -14.49 28.01
N CYS A 115 8.09 -14.90 27.06
CA CYS A 115 7.67 -15.61 25.85
C CYS A 115 7.72 -17.12 26.06
N ASP A 116 6.74 -17.85 25.53
CA ASP A 116 6.73 -19.32 25.53
C ASP A 116 7.54 -19.95 24.38
N GLY A 117 8.14 -19.11 23.54
CA GLY A 117 8.96 -19.49 22.39
C GLY A 117 8.23 -19.48 21.04
N ALA A 118 6.90 -19.35 21.03
CA ALA A 118 6.13 -19.20 19.79
C ALA A 118 5.96 -17.71 19.44
N VAL A 119 6.24 -17.37 18.17
CA VAL A 119 6.16 -15.99 17.68
C VAL A 119 5.34 -15.93 16.39
N GLY A 120 4.48 -14.91 16.30
CA GLY A 120 3.78 -14.52 15.08
C GLY A 120 4.25 -13.16 14.54
N LEU A 121 4.11 -12.96 13.23
CA LEU A 121 4.31 -11.65 12.59
C LEU A 121 2.99 -11.10 12.08
N SER A 122 2.69 -9.85 12.44
CA SER A 122 1.50 -9.13 12.02
C SER A 122 1.91 -7.87 11.27
N GLY A 123 1.03 -7.38 10.39
CA GLY A 123 1.19 -6.04 9.85
C GLY A 123 0.28 -5.72 8.68
N LEU A 124 0.29 -4.44 8.31
CA LEU A 124 -0.31 -3.90 7.09
C LEU A 124 0.79 -3.16 6.33
N SER A 125 0.75 -3.19 5.00
CA SER A 125 1.69 -2.41 4.18
C SER A 125 3.13 -2.79 4.52
N TRP A 126 4.05 -1.85 4.68
CA TRP A 126 5.45 -2.10 5.03
C TRP A 126 5.69 -3.22 6.07
N ALA A 127 4.97 -3.23 7.20
CA ALA A 127 5.12 -4.29 8.20
C ALA A 127 4.82 -5.68 7.62
N ALA A 128 3.80 -5.79 6.77
CA ALA A 128 3.47 -7.01 6.07
C ALA A 128 4.53 -7.40 5.03
N PHE A 129 5.11 -6.43 4.32
CA PHE A 129 6.16 -6.67 3.33
C PHE A 129 7.46 -7.16 3.98
N THR A 130 7.84 -6.55 5.09
CA THR A 130 9.00 -6.96 5.90
C THR A 130 8.75 -8.34 6.51
N ALA A 131 7.56 -8.60 7.05
CA ALA A 131 7.21 -9.91 7.60
C ALA A 131 7.25 -11.04 6.56
N LEU A 132 6.68 -10.82 5.38
CA LEU A 132 6.67 -11.80 4.29
C LEU A 132 8.10 -12.19 3.87
N ARG A 133 9.01 -11.22 3.79
CA ARG A 133 10.43 -11.43 3.45
C ARG A 133 11.20 -12.06 4.61
N ALA A 134 10.92 -11.67 5.86
CA ALA A 134 11.54 -12.22 7.05
C ALA A 134 11.19 -13.70 7.25
N ALA A 135 9.98 -14.13 6.90
CA ALA A 135 9.60 -15.54 6.86
C ALA A 135 10.50 -16.37 5.94
N GLY A 136 11.02 -15.76 4.87
CA GLY A 136 12.02 -16.36 3.98
C GLY A 136 13.35 -16.71 4.64
N ARG A 137 13.67 -16.09 5.78
CA ARG A 137 14.82 -16.44 6.64
C ARG A 137 14.56 -17.66 7.52
N LYS A 138 13.33 -18.19 7.50
CA LYS A 138 12.87 -19.36 8.26
C LYS A 138 13.23 -19.30 9.75
N PRO A 139 12.97 -18.18 10.46
CA PRO A 139 13.23 -18.11 11.90
C PRO A 139 12.47 -19.23 12.62
N PRO A 140 13.14 -20.13 13.38
CA PRO A 140 12.50 -21.32 13.95
C PRO A 140 11.32 -21.04 14.88
N ALA A 141 11.32 -19.88 15.54
CA ALA A 141 10.26 -19.45 16.44
C ALA A 141 9.01 -18.91 15.72
N LEU A 142 9.09 -18.59 14.42
CA LEU A 142 7.96 -18.07 13.66
C LEU A 142 6.97 -19.19 13.32
N LYS A 143 5.76 -19.10 13.87
CA LYS A 143 4.73 -20.14 13.73
C LYS A 143 3.51 -19.71 12.93
N ALA A 144 3.24 -18.42 12.80
CA ALA A 144 2.13 -17.91 11.98
C ALA A 144 2.30 -16.44 11.59
N MET A 145 1.56 -16.00 10.58
CA MET A 145 1.51 -14.60 10.16
C MET A 145 0.08 -14.14 9.86
N VAL A 146 -0.20 -12.85 10.07
CA VAL A 146 -1.44 -12.15 9.67
C VAL A 146 -1.05 -10.88 8.92
N LEU A 147 -1.11 -10.90 7.59
CA LEU A 147 -0.50 -9.90 6.73
C LEU A 147 -1.56 -9.21 5.85
N GLY A 148 -1.56 -7.88 5.86
CA GLY A 148 -2.51 -7.05 5.12
C GLY A 148 -1.85 -6.25 4.01
N GLY A 149 -2.55 -6.09 2.88
CA GLY A 149 -2.17 -5.15 1.83
C GLY A 149 -0.70 -5.27 1.44
N VAL A 150 -0.28 -6.47 1.03
CA VAL A 150 1.13 -6.86 0.89
C VAL A 150 1.50 -7.21 -0.55
N SER A 151 2.74 -6.86 -0.96
CA SER A 151 3.33 -7.28 -2.23
C SER A 151 4.53 -8.21 -2.06
N ASP A 152 4.59 -9.25 -2.89
CA ASP A 152 5.74 -10.16 -3.02
C ASP A 152 6.78 -9.68 -4.04
N ASP A 153 6.52 -8.61 -4.80
CA ASP A 153 7.45 -8.08 -5.78
C ASP A 153 7.48 -6.55 -5.78
N GLY A 154 8.66 -5.99 -5.54
CA GLY A 154 8.89 -4.54 -5.49
C GLY A 154 8.75 -3.84 -6.84
N TRP A 155 8.87 -4.55 -7.96
CA TRP A 155 8.81 -3.93 -9.30
C TRP A 155 7.43 -4.03 -9.97
N THR A 156 6.80 -5.22 -9.96
CA THR A 156 5.55 -5.45 -10.72
C THR A 156 4.28 -5.02 -9.98
N THR A 157 4.21 -5.29 -8.68
CA THR A 157 2.93 -5.26 -7.92
C THR A 157 2.95 -4.30 -6.73
N ASP A 158 4.11 -3.72 -6.42
CA ASP A 158 4.23 -2.61 -5.49
C ASP A 158 3.79 -1.28 -6.13
N ILE A 159 3.90 -0.17 -5.40
CA ILE A 159 3.57 1.20 -5.82
C ILE A 159 4.41 1.72 -7.00
N GLN A 160 5.37 0.94 -7.49
CA GLN A 160 6.36 1.40 -8.45
C GLN A 160 5.79 1.43 -9.87
N ASN A 161 5.10 0.36 -10.31
CA ASN A 161 4.62 0.22 -11.69
C ASN A 161 3.25 -0.46 -11.81
N LEU A 162 2.52 -0.13 -12.89
CA LEU A 162 1.40 -0.90 -13.42
C LEU A 162 1.75 -1.37 -14.83
N GLY A 163 1.89 -2.69 -15.02
CA GLY A 163 2.25 -3.26 -16.32
C GLY A 163 3.57 -2.74 -16.90
N GLY A 164 4.54 -2.43 -16.04
CA GLY A 164 5.83 -1.84 -16.41
C GLY A 164 5.80 -0.33 -16.65
N GLN A 165 4.64 0.33 -16.56
CA GLN A 165 4.56 1.78 -16.58
C GLN A 165 4.60 2.34 -15.17
N SER A 166 5.43 3.34 -14.93
CA SER A 166 5.59 3.86 -13.59
C SER A 166 4.40 4.69 -13.12
N TYR A 167 3.98 4.44 -11.87
CA TYR A 167 3.01 5.30 -11.20
C TYR A 167 3.59 6.69 -10.94
N THR A 168 2.74 7.70 -10.90
CA THR A 168 3.07 9.04 -10.40
C THR A 168 3.15 9.03 -8.86
N ALA A 169 2.39 8.15 -8.21
CA ALA A 169 2.38 7.95 -6.75
C ALA A 169 3.74 7.55 -6.16
N ARG A 170 4.68 7.00 -6.94
CA ARG A 170 6.06 6.81 -6.47
C ARG A 170 6.72 8.11 -6.00
N VAL A 171 6.36 9.26 -6.59
CA VAL A 171 6.88 10.56 -6.15
C VAL A 171 6.24 10.97 -4.82
N ASP A 172 4.96 10.65 -4.64
CA ASP A 172 4.24 10.84 -3.38
C ASP A 172 4.91 10.04 -2.26
N TRP A 173 5.13 8.74 -2.48
CA TRP A 173 5.76 7.86 -1.51
C TRP A 173 7.23 8.19 -1.23
N ALA A 174 8.02 8.54 -2.27
CA ALA A 174 9.39 9.01 -2.05
C ALA A 174 9.43 10.28 -1.18
N GLY A 175 8.43 11.15 -1.31
CA GLY A 175 8.28 12.33 -0.45
C GLY A 175 7.86 11.97 0.98
N VAL A 176 7.01 10.95 1.17
CA VAL A 176 6.68 10.39 2.49
C VAL A 176 7.97 9.94 3.19
N MET A 177 8.80 9.14 2.50
CA MET A 177 10.01 8.58 3.10
C MET A 177 11.10 9.62 3.32
N LEU A 178 11.23 10.62 2.44
CA LEU A 178 12.08 11.79 2.68
C LEU A 178 11.67 12.54 3.96
N MET A 179 10.37 12.62 4.26
CA MET A 179 9.89 13.20 5.52
C MET A 179 10.18 12.29 6.70
N PHE A 180 9.82 11.00 6.65
CA PHE A 180 9.98 10.07 7.78
C PHE A 180 11.46 9.91 8.18
N ASN A 181 12.38 9.87 7.21
CA ASN A 181 13.82 9.76 7.46
C ASN A 181 14.41 11.02 8.14
N ALA A 182 13.79 12.18 7.93
CA ALA A 182 14.20 13.45 8.52
C ALA A 182 13.71 13.64 9.98
N LEU A 183 12.80 12.79 10.47
CA LEU A 183 12.26 12.91 11.83
C LEU A 183 13.26 12.42 12.91
N PRO A 184 13.39 13.15 14.03
CA PRO A 184 14.30 12.78 15.11
C PRO A 184 13.81 11.57 15.92
N PRO A 185 14.66 10.85 16.65
CA PRO A 185 14.25 10.09 17.82
C PRO A 185 13.65 11.01 18.90
N ASP A 186 12.77 10.48 19.76
CA ASP A 186 12.28 11.23 20.92
C ASP A 186 13.36 11.24 22.03
N PRO A 187 13.81 12.43 22.49
CA PRO A 187 14.79 12.54 23.58
C PRO A 187 14.41 11.80 24.88
N GLN A 188 13.12 11.71 25.21
CA GLN A 188 12.64 11.03 26.44
C GLN A 188 12.77 9.51 26.35
N VAL A 189 12.79 8.94 25.14
CA VAL A 189 12.89 7.49 24.91
C VAL A 189 14.29 7.08 24.51
N PHE A 190 14.89 7.85 23.61
CA PHE A 190 16.22 7.56 23.09
C PHE A 190 17.31 7.90 24.11
N GLY A 191 17.10 8.95 24.91
CA GLY A 191 18.06 9.45 25.88
C GLY A 191 19.22 10.20 25.24
N ASP A 192 20.36 10.19 25.90
CA ASP A 192 21.58 10.85 25.43
C ASP A 192 21.98 10.37 24.04
N GLY A 193 22.43 11.30 23.20
CA GLY A 193 22.83 11.02 21.82
C GLY A 193 21.69 11.04 20.79
N TRP A 194 20.42 11.25 21.19
CA TRP A 194 19.28 11.39 20.25
C TRP A 194 19.55 12.41 19.15
N ARG A 195 20.19 13.54 19.50
CA ARG A 195 20.49 14.62 18.59
C ARG A 195 21.59 14.26 17.59
N ALA A 196 22.61 13.52 18.03
CA ALA A 196 23.66 13.01 17.14
C ALA A 196 23.09 11.98 16.17
N GLU A 197 22.21 11.09 16.66
CA GLU A 197 21.49 10.14 15.82
C GLU A 197 20.62 10.84 14.78
N TRP A 198 19.91 11.90 15.18
CA TRP A 198 19.08 12.70 14.28
C TRP A 198 19.89 13.39 13.19
N LEU A 199 20.97 14.10 13.54
CA LEU A 199 21.83 14.76 12.56
C LEU A 199 22.47 13.78 11.59
N LYS A 200 22.84 12.58 12.06
CA LYS A 200 23.33 11.49 11.22
C LYS A 200 22.28 11.06 10.18
N ARG A 201 21.00 10.96 10.57
CA ARG A 201 19.91 10.62 9.65
C ARG A 201 19.68 11.72 8.62
N LEU A 202 19.59 12.98 9.06
CA LEU A 202 19.45 14.14 8.18
C LEU A 202 20.59 14.21 7.15
N ASP A 203 21.83 13.95 7.58
CA ASP A 203 22.97 13.93 6.68
C ASP A 203 22.91 12.79 5.64
N ALA A 204 22.42 11.61 6.05
CA ALA A 204 22.29 10.46 5.17
C ALA A 204 21.09 10.51 4.22
N ASP A 205 20.06 11.29 4.54
CA ASP A 205 18.77 11.24 3.85
C ASP A 205 18.85 11.71 2.40
N ARG A 206 18.30 10.90 1.49
CA ARG A 206 18.25 11.13 0.04
C ARG A 206 16.92 10.61 -0.50
N PRO A 207 16.30 11.27 -1.49
CA PRO A 207 15.07 10.78 -2.08
C PRO A 207 15.23 9.39 -2.71
N TRP A 208 14.45 8.42 -2.25
CA TRP A 208 14.50 7.04 -2.77
C TRP A 208 14.02 6.90 -4.21
N ILE A 209 13.32 7.92 -4.73
CA ILE A 209 13.01 7.98 -6.16
C ILE A 209 14.26 7.98 -7.05
N ILE A 210 15.44 8.40 -6.54
CA ILE A 210 16.70 8.40 -7.29
C ILE A 210 17.10 6.96 -7.68
N PRO A 211 17.32 6.03 -6.72
CA PRO A 211 17.59 4.64 -7.09
C PRO A 211 16.42 4.01 -7.86
N TRP A 212 15.16 4.27 -7.51
CA TRP A 212 14.02 3.68 -8.25
C TRP A 212 14.01 4.05 -9.73
N LEU A 213 14.29 5.30 -10.08
CA LEU A 213 14.40 5.74 -11.47
C LEU A 213 15.67 5.26 -12.18
N SER A 214 16.71 4.95 -11.41
CA SER A 214 17.99 4.47 -11.95
C SER A 214 17.92 3.00 -12.38
N HIS A 215 16.89 2.27 -11.92
CA HIS A 215 16.63 0.88 -12.24
C HIS A 215 15.27 0.72 -12.95
N PRO A 216 15.14 1.11 -14.24
CA PRO A 216 13.87 1.03 -14.97
C PRO A 216 13.46 -0.41 -15.28
N GLU A 217 14.41 -1.32 -15.43
CA GLU A 217 14.20 -2.75 -15.66
C GLU A 217 14.13 -3.52 -14.35
N ARG A 218 13.54 -4.73 -14.37
CA ARG A 218 13.55 -5.66 -13.23
C ARG A 218 14.90 -6.37 -13.08
N ASP A 219 15.95 -5.59 -12.88
CA ASP A 219 17.31 -6.06 -12.69
C ASP A 219 17.57 -6.60 -11.27
N SER A 220 18.83 -6.85 -10.92
CA SER A 220 19.23 -7.39 -9.62
C SER A 220 18.77 -6.54 -8.43
N TYR A 221 18.62 -5.22 -8.61
CA TYR A 221 18.15 -4.33 -7.54
C TYR A 221 16.72 -4.69 -7.15
N TRP A 222 15.82 -4.84 -8.12
CA TRP A 222 14.43 -5.22 -7.85
C TRP A 222 14.25 -6.70 -7.51
N GLN A 223 15.04 -7.59 -8.14
CA GLN A 223 15.03 -9.01 -7.80
C GLN A 223 15.41 -9.24 -6.33
N GLY A 224 16.34 -8.44 -5.79
CA GLY A 224 16.70 -8.45 -4.37
C GLY A 224 15.58 -8.02 -3.43
N LYS A 225 14.53 -7.36 -3.95
CA LYS A 225 13.33 -6.93 -3.20
C LYS A 225 12.16 -7.90 -3.35
N ALA A 226 12.30 -9.02 -4.06
CA ALA A 226 11.23 -10.02 -4.16
C ALA A 226 11.13 -10.86 -2.86
N ALA A 227 9.91 -11.24 -2.48
CA ALA A 227 9.67 -12.12 -1.34
C ALA A 227 9.59 -13.59 -1.80
N PRO A 228 10.27 -14.52 -1.11
CA PRO A 228 10.15 -15.93 -1.42
C PRO A 228 8.79 -16.48 -0.93
N MET A 229 8.20 -17.41 -1.69
CA MET A 229 7.03 -18.15 -1.22
C MET A 229 7.41 -19.14 -0.11
N GLY A 230 6.62 -19.17 0.95
CA GLY A 230 6.89 -19.93 2.16
C GLY A 230 5.82 -20.95 2.52
N GLU A 231 6.01 -21.56 3.68
CA GLU A 231 5.14 -22.60 4.26
C GLU A 231 4.57 -22.21 5.62
N THR A 232 5.03 -21.08 6.19
CA THR A 232 4.52 -20.56 7.46
C THR A 232 3.01 -20.31 7.32
N PRO A 233 2.17 -20.77 8.26
CA PRO A 233 0.75 -20.46 8.27
C PRO A 233 0.49 -18.96 8.08
N LEU A 234 -0.27 -18.61 7.04
CA LEU A 234 -0.51 -17.25 6.62
C LEU A 234 -2.01 -16.92 6.52
N LEU A 235 -2.46 -15.93 7.29
CA LEU A 235 -3.75 -15.27 7.07
C LEU A 235 -3.49 -13.95 6.32
N LEU A 236 -4.01 -13.83 5.10
CA LEU A 236 -3.94 -12.63 4.29
C LEU A 236 -5.24 -11.83 4.41
N TYR A 237 -5.10 -10.50 4.35
CA TYR A 237 -6.25 -9.63 4.11
C TYR A 237 -5.91 -8.48 3.16
N SER A 238 -6.93 -7.96 2.48
CA SER A 238 -6.84 -6.77 1.62
C SER A 238 -8.22 -6.13 1.46
N GLY A 239 -8.27 -4.96 0.84
CA GLY A 239 -9.50 -4.38 0.32
C GLY A 239 -9.55 -4.35 -1.20
N TRP A 240 -10.74 -4.26 -1.80
CA TRP A 240 -10.91 -4.02 -3.24
C TRP A 240 -10.62 -2.57 -3.64
N ALA A 241 -10.62 -1.64 -2.68
CA ALA A 241 -10.14 -0.28 -2.86
C ALA A 241 -8.69 -0.12 -2.35
N ASP A 242 -7.91 -1.21 -2.41
CA ASP A 242 -6.50 -1.27 -2.05
C ASP A 242 -5.68 -1.79 -3.24
N LYS A 243 -4.55 -1.13 -3.50
CA LYS A 243 -3.54 -1.48 -4.51
C LYS A 243 -3.15 -2.94 -4.53
N TYR A 244 -3.08 -3.54 -3.35
CA TYR A 244 -2.42 -4.82 -3.18
C TYR A 244 -3.36 -6.03 -3.31
N ALA A 245 -4.65 -5.83 -3.58
CA ALA A 245 -5.61 -6.95 -3.72
C ALA A 245 -5.12 -8.02 -4.72
N THR A 246 -4.58 -7.57 -5.85
CA THR A 246 -4.03 -8.46 -6.89
C THR A 246 -2.82 -9.24 -6.37
N SER A 247 -1.92 -8.57 -5.64
CA SER A 247 -0.73 -9.23 -5.11
C SER A 247 -1.07 -10.21 -3.99
N VAL A 248 -2.03 -9.87 -3.12
CA VAL A 248 -2.54 -10.76 -2.07
C VAL A 248 -3.12 -12.04 -2.67
N LEU A 249 -3.91 -11.93 -3.73
CA LEU A 249 -4.43 -13.09 -4.46
C LEU A 249 -3.31 -13.92 -5.11
N ARG A 250 -2.28 -13.27 -5.68
CA ARG A 250 -1.10 -13.96 -6.24
C ARG A 250 -0.33 -14.73 -5.17
N ILE A 251 -0.07 -14.10 -4.02
CA ILE A 251 0.62 -14.74 -2.88
C ILE A 251 -0.21 -15.93 -2.41
N ALA A 252 -1.51 -15.76 -2.19
CA ALA A 252 -2.39 -16.84 -1.74
C ALA A 252 -2.42 -18.03 -2.71
N ALA A 253 -2.34 -17.77 -4.03
CA ALA A 253 -2.29 -18.81 -5.05
C ALA A 253 -0.96 -19.59 -5.06
N ALA A 254 0.14 -18.92 -4.72
CA ALA A 254 1.50 -19.49 -4.80
C ALA A 254 2.05 -19.97 -3.45
N TRP A 255 1.38 -19.67 -2.34
CA TRP A 255 1.80 -20.06 -1.00
C TRP A 255 1.75 -21.58 -0.83
N LYS A 256 2.79 -22.15 -0.23
CA LYS A 256 2.94 -23.62 -0.12
C LYS A 256 2.35 -24.19 1.17
N GLY A 257 2.21 -23.35 2.19
CA GLY A 257 1.67 -23.72 3.50
C GLY A 257 0.18 -23.44 3.66
N PRO A 258 -0.36 -23.62 4.88
CA PRO A 258 -1.72 -23.23 5.20
C PRO A 258 -1.94 -21.73 4.93
N VAL A 259 -2.90 -21.41 4.07
CA VAL A 259 -3.26 -20.02 3.74
C VAL A 259 -4.76 -19.78 3.80
N ARG A 260 -5.17 -18.65 4.39
CA ARG A 260 -6.54 -18.12 4.36
C ARG A 260 -6.49 -16.67 3.92
N THR A 261 -7.48 -16.23 3.15
CA THR A 261 -7.50 -14.88 2.57
C THR A 261 -8.86 -14.23 2.77
N ILE A 262 -8.88 -12.98 3.23
CA ILE A 262 -10.08 -12.17 3.41
C ILE A 262 -9.97 -10.88 2.59
N ILE A 263 -10.87 -10.64 1.63
CA ILE A 263 -10.87 -9.38 0.85
C ILE A 263 -12.22 -8.68 0.98
N GLY A 264 -12.22 -7.51 1.61
CA GLY A 264 -13.42 -6.68 1.77
C GLY A 264 -13.46 -5.49 0.80
N PRO A 265 -14.45 -4.59 0.94
CA PRO A 265 -14.56 -3.35 0.15
C PRO A 265 -13.60 -2.22 0.62
N TRP A 266 -12.68 -2.55 1.50
CA TRP A 266 -11.89 -1.59 2.26
C TRP A 266 -10.87 -0.85 1.39
N GLU A 267 -10.51 0.33 1.84
CA GLU A 267 -9.28 1.03 1.43
C GLU A 267 -8.04 0.39 2.08
N HIS A 268 -6.86 0.99 1.87
CA HIS A 268 -5.57 0.50 2.42
C HIS A 268 -5.44 0.71 3.94
N VAL A 269 -6.28 0.02 4.72
CA VAL A 269 -6.40 0.08 6.18
C VAL A 269 -6.77 -1.29 6.75
N THR A 270 -6.75 -1.44 8.07
CA THR A 270 -7.20 -2.69 8.69
C THR A 270 -8.73 -2.81 8.62
N PRO A 271 -9.29 -4.02 8.48
CA PRO A 271 -10.74 -4.17 8.33
C PRO A 271 -11.55 -3.68 9.54
N ALA A 272 -10.91 -3.61 10.71
CA ALA A 272 -11.51 -3.08 11.94
C ALA A 272 -11.67 -1.54 11.94
N THR A 273 -10.86 -0.84 11.13
CA THR A 273 -10.82 0.64 11.09
C THR A 273 -11.28 1.22 9.75
N ALA A 274 -11.64 0.35 8.79
CA ALA A 274 -12.09 0.77 7.47
C ALA A 274 -13.29 1.73 7.52
N THR A 275 -13.20 2.77 6.70
CA THR A 275 -14.26 3.74 6.45
C THR A 275 -15.28 3.20 5.46
N ARG A 276 -14.85 2.42 4.45
CA ARG A 276 -15.74 1.72 3.53
C ARG A 276 -16.29 0.45 4.19
N GLY A 277 -17.60 0.37 4.38
CA GLY A 277 -18.27 -0.81 4.93
C GLY A 277 -18.56 -1.92 3.90
N PRO A 278 -18.95 -3.12 4.37
CA PRO A 278 -19.02 -3.50 5.78
C PRO A 278 -17.64 -3.82 6.39
N ARG A 279 -17.45 -3.36 7.63
CA ARG A 279 -16.36 -3.83 8.50
C ARG A 279 -16.67 -5.23 9.04
N ILE A 280 -15.64 -5.92 9.50
CA ILE A 280 -15.74 -7.23 10.18
C ILE A 280 -15.05 -7.20 11.54
N GLY A 281 -15.36 -8.16 12.42
CA GLY A 281 -14.62 -8.42 13.66
C GLY A 281 -13.22 -9.01 13.41
N PHE A 282 -12.36 -8.22 12.76
CA PHE A 282 -11.03 -8.66 12.31
C PHE A 282 -10.10 -9.06 13.45
N LEU A 283 -10.16 -8.37 14.59
CA LEU A 283 -9.33 -8.70 15.74
C LEU A 283 -9.64 -10.10 16.27
N GLN A 284 -10.92 -10.49 16.26
CA GLN A 284 -11.35 -11.84 16.64
C GLN A 284 -10.99 -12.87 15.57
N GLU A 285 -11.11 -12.53 14.29
CA GLU A 285 -10.66 -13.41 13.20
C GLU A 285 -9.15 -13.71 13.30
N ALA A 286 -8.34 -12.68 13.50
CA ALA A 286 -6.91 -12.83 13.74
C ALA A 286 -6.63 -13.60 15.03
N LEU A 287 -7.38 -13.37 16.11
CA LEU A 287 -7.24 -14.12 17.37
C LEU A 287 -7.48 -15.61 17.19
N ARG A 288 -8.49 -16.02 16.42
CA ARG A 288 -8.74 -17.44 16.12
C ARG A 288 -7.59 -18.06 15.33
N TRP A 289 -6.95 -17.28 14.45
CA TRP A 289 -5.75 -17.69 13.74
C TRP A 289 -4.55 -17.87 14.67
N TRP A 290 -4.30 -16.87 15.53
CA TRP A 290 -3.25 -16.92 16.53
C TRP A 290 -3.43 -18.08 17.51
N ASP A 291 -4.64 -18.28 18.02
CA ASP A 291 -4.93 -19.35 18.97
C ASP A 291 -4.69 -20.74 18.36
N LYS A 292 -4.94 -20.91 17.05
CA LYS A 292 -4.63 -22.18 16.37
C LYS A 292 -3.14 -22.45 16.28
N TRP A 293 -2.37 -21.47 15.78
CA TRP A 293 -0.98 -21.73 15.41
C TRP A 293 0.04 -21.41 16.50
N LEU A 294 -0.28 -20.49 17.41
CA LEU A 294 0.59 -20.11 18.52
C LEU A 294 0.25 -20.85 19.81
N LYS A 295 -1.02 -21.27 20.00
CA LYS A 295 -1.47 -21.98 21.21
C LYS A 295 -1.98 -23.40 20.96
N GLY A 296 -2.02 -23.87 19.71
CA GLY A 296 -2.47 -25.22 19.36
C GLY A 296 -3.96 -25.49 19.62
N ARG A 297 -4.80 -24.45 19.67
CA ARG A 297 -6.24 -24.59 19.94
C ARG A 297 -7.01 -24.90 18.65
N GLU A 298 -8.05 -25.72 18.75
CA GLU A 298 -8.98 -25.88 17.63
C GLU A 298 -9.99 -24.74 17.58
N THR A 299 -9.94 -23.95 16.51
CA THR A 299 -10.73 -22.72 16.33
C THR A 299 -11.63 -22.73 15.09
N GLY A 300 -11.60 -23.82 14.31
CA GLY A 300 -12.38 -24.00 13.08
C GLY A 300 -11.94 -23.13 11.89
N VAL A 301 -10.89 -22.31 12.02
CA VAL A 301 -10.43 -21.41 10.93
C VAL A 301 -10.00 -22.14 9.66
N MET A 302 -9.67 -23.42 9.76
CA MET A 302 -9.31 -24.25 8.62
C MET A 302 -10.52 -24.92 7.96
N ASP A 303 -11.68 -24.92 8.59
CA ASP A 303 -12.92 -25.48 8.03
C ASP A 303 -13.65 -24.46 7.12
N GLU A 304 -13.21 -23.20 7.17
CA GLU A 304 -13.74 -22.11 6.36
C GLU A 304 -13.11 -22.07 4.95
N PRO A 305 -13.82 -21.49 3.97
CA PRO A 305 -13.31 -21.29 2.62
C PRO A 305 -11.92 -20.63 2.60
N PRO A 306 -10.97 -21.13 1.78
CA PRO A 306 -9.66 -20.53 1.61
C PRO A 306 -9.68 -19.04 1.26
N LEU A 307 -10.64 -18.63 0.43
CA LEU A 307 -10.90 -17.23 0.09
C LEU A 307 -12.30 -16.83 0.55
N ARG A 308 -12.37 -15.81 1.39
CA ARG A 308 -13.61 -15.14 1.80
C ARG A 308 -13.57 -13.71 1.28
N TYR A 309 -14.54 -13.30 0.48
CA TYR A 309 -14.45 -12.04 -0.23
C TYR A 309 -15.80 -11.34 -0.39
N TRP A 310 -15.77 -10.02 -0.45
CA TRP A 310 -16.94 -9.18 -0.66
C TRP A 310 -17.19 -9.00 -2.16
N VAL A 311 -18.36 -9.40 -2.67
CA VAL A 311 -18.77 -9.00 -4.02
C VAL A 311 -19.48 -7.67 -3.91
N GLY A 312 -18.84 -6.60 -4.40
CA GLY A 312 -19.36 -5.24 -4.32
C GLY A 312 -20.47 -4.98 -5.34
N GLU A 313 -21.51 -4.28 -4.89
CA GLU A 313 -22.52 -3.64 -5.72
C GLU A 313 -22.37 -2.12 -5.59
N PRO A 314 -21.62 -1.46 -6.49
CA PRO A 314 -21.33 -0.05 -6.37
C PRO A 314 -22.61 0.79 -6.22
N ASP A 315 -22.54 1.84 -5.42
CA ASP A 315 -23.46 2.95 -5.53
C ASP A 315 -23.06 3.91 -6.66
N ARG A 316 -23.80 5.01 -6.77
CA ARG A 316 -23.58 6.01 -7.81
C ARG A 316 -22.24 6.73 -7.67
N GLN A 317 -21.61 6.65 -6.50
CA GLN A 317 -20.33 7.25 -6.15
C GLN A 317 -19.19 6.21 -6.16
N GLY A 318 -19.45 4.97 -6.60
CA GLY A 318 -18.47 3.88 -6.53
C GLY A 318 -18.22 3.37 -5.11
N GLY A 319 -19.09 3.71 -4.16
CA GLY A 319 -19.10 3.13 -2.82
C GLY A 319 -19.49 1.66 -2.88
N LEU A 320 -18.73 0.81 -2.19
CA LEU A 320 -18.91 -0.65 -2.20
C LEU A 320 -19.66 -1.15 -0.95
N GLU A 321 -20.43 -0.29 -0.28
CA GLU A 321 -21.15 -0.59 0.96
C GLU A 321 -22.22 -1.68 0.79
N ARG A 322 -22.76 -1.81 -0.43
CA ARG A 322 -23.72 -2.85 -0.79
C ARG A 322 -23.00 -4.01 -1.47
N GLY A 323 -23.57 -5.20 -1.33
CA GLY A 323 -22.98 -6.42 -1.85
C GLY A 323 -23.25 -7.61 -0.94
N ALA A 324 -22.43 -8.64 -1.09
CA ALA A 324 -22.51 -9.81 -0.24
C ALA A 324 -21.16 -10.52 -0.10
N TRP A 325 -20.93 -11.11 1.08
CA TRP A 325 -19.80 -12.00 1.30
C TRP A 325 -19.98 -13.33 0.56
N ARG A 326 -18.87 -13.87 0.06
CA ARG A 326 -18.77 -15.15 -0.66
C ARG A 326 -17.55 -15.92 -0.18
N GLY A 327 -17.66 -17.24 -0.19
CA GLY A 327 -16.57 -18.18 0.08
C GLY A 327 -16.23 -19.00 -1.17
N ALA A 328 -14.94 -19.19 -1.43
CA ALA A 328 -14.46 -20.03 -2.53
C ALA A 328 -13.14 -20.73 -2.17
N SER A 329 -12.81 -21.78 -2.93
CA SER A 329 -11.43 -22.24 -3.05
C SER A 329 -10.58 -21.18 -3.75
N TRP A 330 -9.26 -21.26 -3.57
CA TRP A 330 -8.33 -20.39 -4.29
C TRP A 330 -7.03 -21.14 -4.60
N PRO A 331 -6.51 -21.07 -5.84
CA PRO A 331 -7.07 -20.40 -7.03
C PRO A 331 -8.45 -20.94 -7.44
N LEU A 332 -9.21 -20.14 -8.19
CA LEU A 332 -10.48 -20.60 -8.77
C LEU A 332 -10.20 -21.62 -9.89
N GLU A 333 -10.21 -22.92 -9.58
CA GLU A 333 -9.81 -23.99 -10.52
C GLU A 333 -10.68 -24.08 -11.79
N ARG A 334 -11.89 -23.50 -11.79
CA ARG A 334 -12.86 -23.57 -12.90
C ARG A 334 -13.76 -22.33 -13.02
N ALA A 335 -13.23 -21.13 -12.85
CA ALA A 335 -14.04 -19.93 -13.09
C ALA A 335 -14.40 -19.86 -14.59
N PRO A 336 -15.70 -19.95 -14.98
CA PRO A 336 -16.08 -19.64 -16.35
C PRO A 336 -15.63 -18.23 -16.70
N THR A 337 -15.26 -18.04 -17.96
CA THR A 337 -14.85 -16.74 -18.48
C THR A 337 -15.92 -16.24 -19.45
N ALA A 338 -16.57 -15.14 -19.12
CA ALA A 338 -17.46 -14.45 -20.05
C ALA A 338 -16.61 -13.65 -21.05
N LEU A 339 -16.96 -13.74 -22.33
CA LEU A 339 -16.21 -13.13 -23.43
C LEU A 339 -17.04 -12.05 -24.11
N PHE A 340 -16.49 -10.84 -24.15
CA PHE A 340 -17.10 -9.66 -24.75
C PHE A 340 -16.22 -9.19 -25.91
N ARG A 341 -16.74 -9.28 -27.15
CA ARG A 341 -16.00 -8.90 -28.35
C ARG A 341 -16.49 -7.56 -28.89
N PHE A 342 -15.57 -6.62 -29.05
CA PHE A 342 -15.88 -5.30 -29.60
C PHE A 342 -15.53 -5.28 -31.09
N VAL A 343 -16.56 -5.45 -31.93
CA VAL A 343 -16.41 -5.48 -33.39
C VAL A 343 -16.46 -4.05 -33.94
N ARG A 344 -15.31 -3.52 -34.36
CA ARG A 344 -15.17 -2.21 -35.00
C ARG A 344 -13.92 -2.15 -35.87
N ASP A 345 -13.86 -1.16 -36.77
CA ASP A 345 -12.66 -0.83 -37.53
C ASP A 345 -11.49 -0.48 -36.60
N PRO A 346 -10.22 -0.67 -37.04
CA PRO A 346 -9.04 -0.30 -36.26
C PRO A 346 -9.11 1.14 -35.75
N VAL A 347 -8.77 1.34 -34.47
CA VAL A 347 -8.86 2.64 -33.80
C VAL A 347 -7.46 3.16 -33.51
N VAL A 348 -7.20 4.42 -33.87
CA VAL A 348 -5.97 5.11 -33.50
C VAL A 348 -6.17 5.84 -32.16
N LEU A 349 -5.45 5.40 -31.13
CA LEU A 349 -5.35 6.03 -29.82
C LEU A 349 -4.17 7.01 -29.82
N ARG A 350 -4.43 8.27 -29.46
CA ARG A 350 -3.39 9.31 -29.43
C ARG A 350 -2.71 9.37 -28.06
N ALA A 351 -1.37 9.44 -28.06
CA ALA A 351 -0.58 9.61 -26.84
C ALA A 351 -0.53 11.09 -26.40
N ALA A 352 -1.69 11.67 -26.10
CA ALA A 352 -1.84 13.06 -25.74
C ALA A 352 -2.40 13.20 -24.31
N PRO A 353 -1.54 13.21 -23.26
CA PRO A 353 -2.02 13.37 -21.90
C PRO A 353 -2.64 14.75 -21.70
N ALA A 354 -3.84 14.78 -21.11
CA ALA A 354 -4.53 16.02 -20.79
C ALA A 354 -4.05 16.62 -19.47
N THR A 355 -4.06 17.95 -19.35
CA THR A 355 -3.80 18.63 -18.09
C THR A 355 -4.91 18.29 -17.08
N PRO A 356 -4.58 17.71 -15.92
CA PRO A 356 -5.58 17.36 -14.93
C PRO A 356 -6.16 18.65 -14.31
N ALA A 357 -7.47 18.71 -14.16
CA ALA A 357 -8.14 19.83 -13.47
C ALA A 357 -8.11 19.66 -11.94
N ALA A 358 -8.11 18.41 -11.47
CA ALA A 358 -8.03 18.01 -10.06
C ALA A 358 -7.44 16.61 -9.91
N LEU A 359 -7.07 16.23 -8.68
CA LEU A 359 -6.60 14.89 -8.33
C LEU A 359 -7.61 14.18 -7.41
N ALA A 360 -7.90 12.91 -7.68
CA ALA A 360 -8.95 12.14 -7.00
C ALA A 360 -8.56 11.56 -5.62
N GLY A 361 -7.34 11.82 -5.12
CA GLY A 361 -6.80 11.21 -3.89
C GLY A 361 -6.34 9.76 -4.06
N ASP A 362 -7.07 8.96 -4.82
CA ASP A 362 -6.60 7.66 -5.34
C ASP A 362 -5.65 7.90 -6.52
N LEU A 363 -4.35 7.84 -6.26
CA LEU A 363 -3.30 8.04 -7.26
C LEU A 363 -2.91 6.76 -8.02
N TYR A 364 -3.55 5.64 -7.70
CA TYR A 364 -3.25 4.33 -8.28
C TYR A 364 -4.37 3.81 -9.20
N GLU A 365 -5.55 4.42 -9.11
CA GLU A 365 -6.77 4.00 -9.79
C GLU A 365 -7.35 2.66 -9.30
N ASP A 366 -7.10 2.32 -8.04
CA ASP A 366 -7.51 1.07 -7.41
C ASP A 366 -8.91 1.15 -6.80
N ALA A 367 -9.30 2.33 -6.33
CA ALA A 367 -10.59 2.51 -5.71
C ALA A 367 -11.66 2.67 -6.80
N PRO A 368 -12.77 1.91 -6.74
CA PRO A 368 -13.89 2.17 -7.62
C PRO A 368 -14.46 3.56 -7.38
N GLY A 369 -14.84 4.23 -8.46
CA GLY A 369 -15.29 5.61 -8.41
C GLY A 369 -15.98 6.06 -9.69
N PRO A 370 -16.70 7.19 -9.65
CA PRO A 370 -17.37 7.74 -10.83
C PRO A 370 -16.35 8.02 -11.92
N TRP A 371 -16.69 7.70 -13.16
CA TRP A 371 -15.81 7.90 -14.30
C TRP A 371 -16.54 8.68 -15.40
N PRO A 372 -15.91 9.69 -16.01
CA PRO A 372 -16.46 10.32 -17.20
C PRO A 372 -16.37 9.29 -18.33
N ALA A 373 -17.49 8.65 -18.69
CA ALA A 373 -17.54 7.62 -19.73
C ALA A 373 -17.36 8.17 -21.16
N THR A 374 -16.39 9.06 -21.36
CA THR A 374 -16.09 9.68 -22.66
C THR A 374 -14.61 10.07 -22.73
N PRO A 375 -13.85 9.62 -23.75
CA PRO A 375 -14.27 8.74 -24.86
C PRO A 375 -14.20 7.24 -24.51
N LEU A 376 -15.25 6.47 -24.83
CA LEU A 376 -15.22 5.00 -24.75
C LEU A 376 -14.64 4.38 -26.02
N PHE A 377 -13.95 3.26 -25.85
CA PHE A 377 -13.71 2.34 -26.96
C PHE A 377 -15.01 1.63 -27.38
N GLY A 378 -15.87 1.31 -26.42
CA GLY A 378 -17.21 0.81 -26.68
C GLY A 378 -17.85 0.26 -25.42
N ASP A 379 -19.08 -0.21 -25.55
CA ASP A 379 -19.81 -0.85 -24.46
C ASP A 379 -20.73 -1.96 -24.98
N LEU A 380 -20.96 -2.98 -24.15
CA LEU A 380 -21.78 -4.15 -24.49
C LEU A 380 -22.80 -4.42 -23.36
N PRO A 381 -24.03 -4.85 -23.69
CA PRO A 381 -25.07 -5.08 -22.69
C PRO A 381 -24.75 -6.31 -21.83
N ILE A 382 -25.13 -6.23 -20.55
CA ILE A 382 -25.15 -7.36 -19.62
C ILE A 382 -26.56 -7.96 -19.60
N GLN A 383 -26.66 -9.25 -19.95
CA GLN A 383 -27.95 -9.96 -20.05
C GLN A 383 -28.40 -10.52 -18.69
N ASP A 384 -27.47 -11.13 -17.97
CA ASP A 384 -27.71 -11.77 -16.68
C ASP A 384 -26.76 -11.22 -15.62
N ASP A 385 -27.22 -11.20 -14.36
CA ASP A 385 -26.38 -10.84 -13.23
C ASP A 385 -25.16 -11.78 -13.13
N MET A 386 -23.96 -11.20 -12.99
CA MET A 386 -22.72 -11.96 -12.83
C MET A 386 -21.83 -11.38 -11.73
N ASP A 387 -21.28 -12.25 -10.89
CA ASP A 387 -20.25 -11.90 -9.92
C ASP A 387 -18.89 -12.08 -10.62
N VAL A 388 -18.32 -10.98 -11.12
CA VAL A 388 -16.93 -10.93 -11.62
C VAL A 388 -16.00 -11.09 -10.42
N VAL A 389 -15.04 -11.99 -10.49
CA VAL A 389 -14.10 -12.28 -9.39
C VAL A 389 -12.72 -12.59 -9.95
N SER A 390 -11.67 -12.00 -9.36
CA SER A 390 -10.28 -12.03 -9.85
C SER A 390 -9.99 -10.92 -10.89
N ALA A 391 -8.87 -11.04 -11.61
CA ALA A 391 -8.39 -10.09 -12.60
C ALA A 391 -9.10 -10.27 -13.97
N PRO A 392 -9.85 -9.27 -14.45
CA PRO A 392 -10.27 -9.20 -15.85
C PRO A 392 -9.06 -9.11 -16.78
N VAL A 393 -9.25 -9.53 -18.03
CA VAL A 393 -8.20 -9.46 -19.06
C VAL A 393 -8.75 -8.79 -20.31
N VAL A 394 -7.99 -7.85 -20.86
CA VAL A 394 -8.20 -7.29 -22.20
C VAL A 394 -7.20 -7.96 -23.14
N ALA A 395 -7.69 -8.58 -24.20
CA ALA A 395 -6.86 -9.09 -25.28
C ALA A 395 -7.11 -8.25 -26.53
N CYS A 396 -6.04 -7.84 -27.22
CA CYS A 396 -6.16 -7.05 -28.45
C CYS A 396 -4.91 -7.17 -29.30
N ARG A 397 -5.03 -6.80 -30.58
CA ARG A 397 -3.88 -6.61 -31.46
C ARG A 397 -3.52 -5.13 -31.49
N VAL A 398 -2.26 -4.82 -31.21
CA VAL A 398 -1.75 -3.44 -31.07
C VAL A 398 -0.59 -3.23 -32.01
N THR A 399 -0.62 -2.13 -32.75
CA THR A 399 0.51 -1.64 -33.55
C THR A 399 0.92 -0.28 -33.04
N SER A 400 2.20 -0.15 -32.65
CA SER A 400 2.75 1.14 -32.22
C SER A 400 3.47 1.84 -33.37
N ASN A 401 3.29 3.15 -33.51
CA ASN A 401 3.99 3.94 -34.54
C ASN A 401 5.45 4.28 -34.18
N ARG A 402 5.91 3.90 -32.99
CA ARG A 402 7.29 4.07 -32.48
C ARG A 402 7.70 2.81 -31.69
N PRO A 403 9.01 2.60 -31.44
CA PRO A 403 9.41 1.56 -30.49
C PRO A 403 8.83 1.82 -29.09
N GLY A 404 8.10 0.84 -28.55
CA GLY A 404 7.41 0.96 -27.26
C GLY A 404 6.03 1.61 -27.36
N GLY A 405 5.49 2.09 -26.25
CA GLY A 405 4.14 2.65 -26.16
C GLY A 405 3.46 2.25 -24.86
N LEU A 406 2.36 2.92 -24.53
CA LEU A 406 1.56 2.63 -23.34
C LEU A 406 0.13 2.42 -23.79
N ILE A 407 -0.48 1.30 -23.41
CA ILE A 407 -1.93 1.12 -23.49
C ILE A 407 -2.48 1.00 -22.07
N VAL A 408 -3.52 1.77 -21.79
CA VAL A 408 -4.26 1.73 -20.52
C VAL A 408 -5.69 1.32 -20.84
N ALA A 409 -6.20 0.35 -20.09
CA ALA A 409 -7.56 -0.14 -20.18
C ALA A 409 -8.30 0.12 -18.87
N ARG A 410 -9.52 0.63 -18.97
CA ARG A 410 -10.43 0.81 -17.82
C ARG A 410 -11.75 0.14 -18.13
N LEU A 411 -12.19 -0.73 -17.22
CA LEU A 411 -13.51 -1.35 -17.30
C LEU A 411 -14.49 -0.56 -16.46
N LEU A 412 -15.64 -0.28 -17.05
CA LEU A 412 -16.70 0.52 -16.46
C LEU A 412 -17.98 -0.30 -16.34
N ASP A 413 -18.66 -0.13 -15.22
CA ASP A 413 -20.06 -0.54 -15.06
C ASP A 413 -20.96 0.66 -15.36
N ILE A 414 -21.70 0.60 -16.46
CA ILE A 414 -22.58 1.67 -16.94
C ILE A 414 -24.03 1.32 -16.64
N ALA A 415 -24.64 2.09 -15.73
CA ALA A 415 -26.03 1.92 -15.34
C ALA A 415 -27.00 2.35 -16.47
N PRO A 416 -28.28 1.91 -16.45
CA PRO A 416 -29.29 2.31 -17.43
C PRO A 416 -29.53 3.83 -17.53
N ASP A 417 -29.20 4.58 -16.47
CA ASP A 417 -29.27 6.05 -16.46
C ASP A 417 -28.02 6.73 -17.07
N GLY A 418 -27.10 5.96 -17.65
CA GLY A 418 -25.89 6.42 -18.33
C GLY A 418 -24.70 6.71 -17.42
N ARG A 419 -24.86 6.61 -16.09
CA ARG A 419 -23.76 6.81 -15.15
C ARG A 419 -22.78 5.66 -15.19
N ALA A 420 -21.49 5.97 -15.24
CA ALA A 420 -20.42 4.98 -15.23
C ALA A 420 -19.60 5.03 -13.94
N VAL A 421 -19.26 3.84 -13.45
CA VAL A 421 -18.32 3.64 -12.35
C VAL A 421 -17.17 2.80 -12.86
N ARG A 422 -15.93 3.24 -12.63
CA ARG A 422 -14.73 2.45 -12.95
C ARG A 422 -14.64 1.27 -11.99
N MET A 423 -14.64 0.07 -12.56
CA MET A 423 -14.51 -1.19 -11.81
C MET A 423 -13.06 -1.51 -11.49
N THR A 424 -12.18 -1.39 -12.49
CA THR A 424 -10.77 -1.73 -12.41
C THR A 424 -9.99 -1.12 -13.58
N THR A 425 -8.68 -1.01 -13.40
CA THR A 425 -7.72 -0.45 -14.35
C THR A 425 -6.63 -1.47 -14.63
N GLY A 426 -6.07 -1.43 -15.84
CA GLY A 426 -4.84 -2.13 -16.19
C GLY A 426 -4.04 -1.31 -17.17
N ALA A 427 -2.74 -1.59 -17.24
CA ALA A 427 -1.86 -0.97 -18.22
C ALA A 427 -0.86 -1.99 -18.75
N SER A 428 -0.33 -1.71 -19.93
CA SER A 428 0.83 -2.41 -20.47
C SER A 428 1.75 -1.39 -21.14
N ASN A 429 2.98 -1.31 -20.63
CA ASN A 429 4.07 -0.64 -21.31
C ASN A 429 4.69 -1.61 -22.32
N LEU A 430 4.51 -1.33 -23.60
CA LEU A 430 4.94 -2.18 -24.72
C LEU A 430 6.47 -2.30 -24.82
N ALA A 431 7.22 -1.51 -24.05
CA ALA A 431 8.65 -1.75 -23.83
C ALA A 431 8.96 -3.11 -23.18
N PHE A 432 7.97 -3.69 -22.48
CA PHE A 432 8.09 -4.93 -21.71
C PHE A 432 7.07 -5.96 -22.21
N PRO A 433 7.14 -6.42 -23.47
CA PRO A 433 6.06 -7.18 -24.11
C PRO A 433 5.78 -8.53 -23.45
N ASP A 434 6.76 -9.14 -22.79
CA ASP A 434 6.63 -10.41 -22.08
C ASP A 434 6.34 -10.25 -20.57
N GLY A 435 6.24 -9.01 -20.08
CA GLY A 435 6.05 -8.70 -18.66
C GLY A 435 7.24 -9.07 -17.77
N SER A 436 8.39 -9.50 -18.32
CA SER A 436 9.58 -9.88 -17.55
C SER A 436 10.22 -8.70 -16.80
N GLY A 437 9.95 -7.49 -17.28
CA GLY A 437 10.62 -6.26 -16.85
C GLY A 437 11.97 -6.02 -17.54
N ARG A 438 12.31 -6.81 -18.56
CA ARG A 438 13.41 -6.52 -19.50
C ARG A 438 12.90 -5.68 -20.67
N ILE A 439 13.62 -4.64 -21.04
CA ILE A 439 13.28 -3.77 -22.18
C ILE A 439 13.54 -4.54 -23.48
N ASP A 440 12.48 -4.77 -24.25
CA ASP A 440 12.53 -5.39 -25.57
C ASP A 440 11.33 -4.91 -26.42
N PRO A 441 11.28 -3.62 -26.79
CA PRO A 441 10.11 -3.04 -27.46
C PRO A 441 9.86 -3.67 -28.84
N PRO A 442 8.61 -3.77 -29.30
CA PRO A 442 8.30 -4.12 -30.69
C PRO A 442 8.85 -3.05 -31.65
N ARG A 443 9.11 -3.44 -32.90
CA ARG A 443 9.50 -2.46 -33.93
C ARG A 443 8.31 -1.56 -34.25
N ALA A 444 8.60 -0.31 -34.65
CA ALA A 444 7.55 0.59 -35.11
C ALA A 444 6.81 -0.01 -36.33
N GLY A 445 5.49 -0.02 -36.28
CA GLY A 445 4.63 -0.61 -37.30
C GLY A 445 4.47 -2.13 -37.21
N GLU A 446 5.16 -2.81 -36.28
CA GLU A 446 5.00 -4.24 -36.05
C GLU A 446 3.78 -4.49 -35.16
N PRO A 447 2.77 -5.24 -35.64
CA PRO A 447 1.62 -5.61 -34.82
C PRO A 447 1.99 -6.71 -33.83
N ILE A 448 1.53 -6.58 -32.59
CA ILE A 448 1.66 -7.58 -31.54
C ILE A 448 0.29 -7.98 -30.99
N ASP A 449 0.14 -9.24 -30.61
CA ASP A 449 -1.03 -9.72 -29.88
C ASP A 449 -0.76 -9.52 -28.38
N LEU A 450 -1.51 -8.61 -27.76
CA LEU A 450 -1.35 -8.21 -26.38
C LEU A 450 -2.38 -8.87 -25.49
N VAL A 451 -1.93 -9.37 -24.34
CA VAL A 451 -2.77 -9.79 -23.22
C VAL A 451 -2.50 -8.86 -22.03
N LEU A 452 -3.47 -8.00 -21.72
CA LEU A 452 -3.37 -7.00 -20.67
C LEU A 452 -4.24 -7.42 -19.48
N PRO A 453 -3.65 -7.94 -18.39
CA PRO A 453 -4.38 -8.18 -17.15
C PRO A 453 -4.70 -6.84 -16.46
N LEU A 454 -5.93 -6.72 -15.97
CA LEU A 454 -6.36 -5.61 -15.11
C LEU A 454 -6.20 -6.02 -13.64
N GLN A 455 -6.30 -5.05 -12.76
CA GLN A 455 -6.26 -5.31 -11.32
C GLN A 455 -7.47 -6.15 -10.91
N ALA A 456 -7.25 -7.08 -9.97
CA ALA A 456 -8.29 -7.96 -9.47
C ALA A 456 -9.38 -7.18 -8.74
N THR A 457 -10.63 -7.63 -8.93
CA THR A 457 -11.81 -7.07 -8.28
C THR A 457 -12.80 -8.18 -7.95
N ALA A 458 -13.79 -7.88 -7.11
CA ALA A 458 -15.00 -8.68 -7.01
C ALA A 458 -16.23 -7.78 -7.09
N TRP A 459 -17.03 -7.96 -8.14
CA TRP A 459 -18.04 -7.00 -8.57
C TRP A 459 -19.27 -7.69 -9.11
N ARG A 460 -20.46 -7.22 -8.72
CA ARG A 460 -21.71 -7.67 -9.35
C ARG A 460 -22.09 -6.76 -10.51
N LEU A 461 -21.93 -7.25 -11.72
CA LEU A 461 -22.49 -6.63 -12.93
C LEU A 461 -23.95 -7.05 -13.06
N LYS A 462 -24.86 -6.07 -13.15
CA LYS A 462 -26.31 -6.33 -13.17
C LYS A 462 -26.86 -6.46 -14.59
N ALA A 463 -27.86 -7.31 -14.76
CA ALA A 463 -28.68 -7.35 -15.96
C ALA A 463 -29.24 -5.95 -16.28
N GLY A 464 -29.17 -5.57 -17.56
CA GLY A 464 -29.59 -4.25 -18.03
C GLY A 464 -28.53 -3.15 -17.89
N HIS A 465 -27.44 -3.37 -17.14
CA HIS A 465 -26.25 -2.52 -17.22
C HIS A 465 -25.46 -2.83 -18.49
N ARG A 466 -24.40 -2.04 -18.73
CA ARG A 466 -23.48 -2.22 -19.86
C ARG A 466 -22.04 -2.24 -19.36
N LEU A 467 -21.25 -3.18 -19.88
CA LEU A 467 -19.81 -3.23 -19.67
C LEU A 467 -19.14 -2.25 -20.63
N GLY A 468 -18.67 -1.12 -20.09
CA GLY A 468 -17.89 -0.14 -20.84
C GLY A 468 -16.40 -0.47 -20.84
N LEU A 469 -15.74 -0.23 -21.96
CA LEU A 469 -14.30 -0.28 -22.10
C LEU A 469 -13.79 1.08 -22.57
N GLU A 470 -12.87 1.68 -21.82
CA GLU A 470 -12.04 2.78 -22.27
C GLU A 470 -10.63 2.26 -22.56
N LEU A 471 -10.09 2.62 -23.73
CA LEU A 471 -8.70 2.41 -24.09
C LEU A 471 -8.02 3.75 -24.37
N SER A 472 -6.82 3.96 -23.83
CA SER A 472 -6.04 5.17 -24.05
C SER A 472 -4.56 4.86 -24.24
N ALA A 473 -3.87 5.71 -25.00
CA ALA A 473 -2.42 5.64 -25.19
C ALA A 473 -1.64 6.51 -24.18
N HIS A 474 -2.28 6.90 -23.08
CA HIS A 474 -1.71 7.67 -21.98
C HIS A 474 -2.43 7.32 -20.66
N GLY A 475 -1.74 7.45 -19.53
CA GLY A 475 -2.33 7.19 -18.20
C GLY A 475 -2.22 8.34 -17.21
N TRP A 476 -1.82 9.53 -17.66
CA TRP A 476 -1.69 10.70 -16.78
C TRP A 476 -3.05 11.13 -16.20
N PRO A 477 -3.14 11.53 -14.92
CA PRO A 477 -2.05 11.75 -13.96
C PRO A 477 -1.56 10.51 -13.19
N THR A 478 -2.25 9.39 -13.27
CA THR A 478 -1.95 8.15 -12.52
C THR A 478 -0.60 7.55 -12.93
N LEU A 479 -0.37 7.43 -14.24
CA LEU A 479 0.84 6.86 -14.82
C LEU A 479 1.67 7.95 -15.48
N TRP A 480 2.97 7.90 -15.26
CA TRP A 480 3.90 8.85 -15.84
C TRP A 480 3.91 8.74 -17.37
N PRO A 481 3.97 9.83 -18.16
CA PRO A 481 4.03 9.73 -19.61
C PRO A 481 5.34 9.08 -20.08
N GLY A 482 5.23 8.04 -20.92
CA GLY A 482 6.38 7.40 -21.57
C GLY A 482 7.19 8.39 -22.41
N ARG A 483 8.49 8.10 -22.64
CA ARG A 483 9.33 8.99 -23.45
C ARG A 483 8.94 8.94 -24.93
N ALA A 484 8.52 7.76 -25.41
CA ALA A 484 8.20 7.55 -26.80
C ALA A 484 6.98 8.36 -27.27
N GLY A 485 5.97 8.57 -26.42
CA GLY A 485 4.72 9.26 -26.81
C GLY A 485 4.11 8.67 -28.09
N ALA A 486 3.97 7.35 -28.12
CA ALA A 486 3.61 6.59 -29.32
C ALA A 486 2.09 6.48 -29.48
N ASP A 487 1.59 6.79 -30.67
CA ASP A 487 0.19 6.51 -31.00
C ASP A 487 0.03 5.03 -31.28
N LEU A 488 -1.10 4.48 -30.87
CA LEU A 488 -1.39 3.05 -31.00
C LEU A 488 -2.56 2.84 -31.94
N THR A 489 -2.42 1.92 -32.88
CA THR A 489 -3.56 1.37 -33.62
C THR A 489 -3.99 0.08 -32.93
N VAL A 490 -5.25 0.00 -32.53
CA VAL A 490 -5.82 -1.14 -31.79
C VAL A 490 -6.94 -1.77 -32.60
N GLU A 491 -6.90 -3.10 -32.70
CA GLU A 491 -7.89 -3.92 -33.39
C GLU A 491 -8.13 -5.25 -32.62
N ASN A 492 -9.15 -6.01 -33.01
CA ASN A 492 -9.48 -7.32 -32.44
C ASN A 492 -9.60 -7.33 -30.91
N VAL A 493 -10.35 -6.38 -30.35
CA VAL A 493 -10.45 -6.18 -28.90
C VAL A 493 -11.48 -7.13 -28.28
N GLU A 494 -11.03 -7.88 -27.28
CA GLU A 494 -11.84 -8.78 -26.46
C GLU A 494 -11.63 -8.49 -24.97
N VAL A 495 -12.70 -8.52 -24.19
CA VAL A 495 -12.65 -8.51 -22.72
C VAL A 495 -13.06 -9.88 -22.21
N ARG A 496 -12.24 -10.44 -21.33
CA ARG A 496 -12.42 -11.73 -20.66
C ARG A 496 -12.67 -11.47 -19.17
N LEU A 497 -13.88 -11.80 -18.71
CA LEU A 497 -14.28 -11.63 -17.32
C LEU A 497 -14.35 -13.00 -16.63
N PRO A 498 -13.43 -13.31 -15.68
CA PRO A 498 -13.63 -14.45 -14.80
C PRO A 498 -14.82 -14.16 -13.90
N TRP A 499 -15.79 -15.08 -13.85
CA TRP A 499 -17.02 -14.88 -13.08
C TRP A 499 -17.48 -16.15 -12.38
N GLN A 500 -18.36 -15.97 -11.41
CA GLN A 500 -19.12 -17.02 -10.73
C GLN A 500 -20.61 -16.66 -10.77
N PRO A 501 -21.52 -17.65 -10.85
CA PRO A 501 -22.94 -17.38 -10.69
C PRO A 501 -23.20 -16.77 -9.31
N PRO A 502 -24.10 -15.77 -9.18
CA PRO A 502 -24.47 -15.25 -7.88
C PRO A 502 -24.98 -16.36 -6.96
N GLY A 503 -24.34 -16.52 -5.80
CA GLY A 503 -24.64 -17.59 -4.85
C GLY A 503 -23.37 -18.21 -4.26
N GLY A 504 -23.51 -19.28 -3.47
CA GLY A 504 -22.39 -19.98 -2.83
C GLY A 504 -22.41 -19.89 -1.30
N GLN A 505 -21.36 -20.41 -0.66
CA GLN A 505 -21.23 -20.33 0.78
C GLN A 505 -21.10 -18.86 1.19
N THR A 506 -21.95 -18.41 2.11
CA THR A 506 -21.87 -17.07 2.72
C THR A 506 -21.06 -17.18 4.01
N PRO A 507 -19.81 -16.69 4.05
CA PRO A 507 -19.04 -16.65 5.28
C PRO A 507 -19.72 -15.76 6.31
N THR A 508 -19.56 -16.11 7.58
CA THR A 508 -19.95 -15.26 8.70
C THR A 508 -18.68 -14.71 9.35
N PHE A 509 -18.82 -13.55 9.99
CA PHE A 509 -17.74 -12.91 10.72
C PHE A 509 -18.23 -12.53 12.12
N PRO A 510 -17.34 -12.55 13.12
CA PRO A 510 -17.62 -11.95 14.41
C PRO A 510 -18.06 -10.48 14.25
N PRO A 511 -18.91 -9.97 15.16
CA PRO A 511 -19.28 -8.56 15.15
C PRO A 511 -18.06 -7.67 15.33
N VAL A 512 -18.10 -6.47 14.74
CA VAL A 512 -17.03 -5.49 14.88
C VAL A 512 -16.87 -5.13 16.36
N VAL A 513 -15.64 -5.20 16.88
CA VAL A 513 -15.32 -4.68 18.22
C VAL A 513 -15.29 -3.17 18.14
N THR A 514 -16.02 -2.52 19.05
CA THR A 514 -15.84 -1.08 19.28
C THR A 514 -14.48 -0.86 19.91
N LEU A 515 -13.55 -0.35 19.13
CA LEU A 515 -12.25 0.05 19.66
C LEU A 515 -12.37 1.44 20.28
N PRO A 516 -11.68 1.71 21.39
CA PRO A 516 -11.55 3.07 21.87
C PRO A 516 -10.98 3.91 20.72
N GLY A 517 -11.61 5.04 20.45
CA GLY A 517 -11.07 6.00 19.49
C GLY A 517 -9.65 6.39 19.91
N PRO A 518 -8.78 6.74 18.96
CA PRO A 518 -7.44 7.20 19.30
C PRO A 518 -7.53 8.33 20.33
N ALA A 519 -6.74 8.24 21.40
CA ALA A 519 -6.67 9.27 22.44
C ALA A 519 -5.97 10.52 21.89
N MET A 520 -6.69 11.29 21.07
CA MET A 520 -6.23 12.54 20.46
C MET A 520 -6.97 13.72 21.09
N GLY A 521 -6.22 14.69 21.60
CA GLY A 521 -6.73 16.01 21.91
C GLY A 521 -6.37 17.01 20.80
N PRO A 522 -6.97 18.21 20.76
CA PRO A 522 -6.48 19.28 19.90
C PRO A 522 -5.04 19.66 20.30
N ALA A 523 -4.23 20.09 19.33
CA ALA A 523 -2.91 20.66 19.62
C ALA A 523 -3.04 21.93 20.49
N LYS A 524 -2.15 22.08 21.47
CA LYS A 524 -2.09 23.15 22.47
C LYS A 524 -0.94 24.14 22.23
N TRP A 525 0.19 23.66 21.74
CA TRP A 525 1.46 24.39 21.63
C TRP A 525 1.77 24.86 20.21
N LEU A 526 0.98 24.44 19.21
CA LEU A 526 1.24 24.71 17.80
C LEU A 526 0.30 25.81 17.25
N ASP A 527 0.86 26.81 16.59
CA ASP A 527 0.12 27.77 15.77
C ASP A 527 0.08 27.29 14.32
N GLU A 528 -1.07 26.77 13.88
CA GLU A 528 -1.25 26.22 12.55
C GLU A 528 -1.00 27.22 11.41
N THR A 529 -1.11 28.53 11.68
CA THR A 529 -0.92 29.58 10.68
C THR A 529 0.55 29.83 10.33
N GLN A 530 1.47 29.39 11.17
CA GLN A 530 2.92 29.48 10.96
C GLN A 530 3.50 28.28 10.19
N GLU A 531 2.64 27.36 9.76
CA GLU A 531 3.02 26.04 9.26
C GLU A 531 2.80 25.92 7.74
N ALA A 532 3.19 26.97 7.02
CA ALA A 532 3.07 27.05 5.56
C ALA A 532 4.09 26.13 4.85
N PHE A 533 3.69 25.58 3.70
CA PHE A 533 4.55 24.71 2.91
C PHE A 533 5.67 25.47 2.18
N LEU A 534 6.78 24.76 1.94
CA LEU A 534 7.76 25.20 0.94
C LEU A 534 7.10 25.33 -0.44
N PRO A 535 7.41 26.39 -1.20
CA PRO A 535 6.80 26.60 -2.51
C PRO A 535 7.25 25.55 -3.51
N THR A 536 6.32 25.05 -4.32
CA THR A 536 6.65 23.98 -5.26
C THR A 536 7.28 24.46 -6.56
N GLY A 537 6.94 25.69 -6.97
CA GLY A 537 7.29 26.25 -8.27
C GLY A 537 6.62 25.53 -9.45
N LEU A 538 5.55 24.75 -9.22
CA LEU A 538 4.73 24.19 -10.29
C LEU A 538 3.59 25.15 -10.60
N THR A 539 3.48 25.56 -11.87
CA THR A 539 2.42 26.45 -12.35
C THR A 539 1.30 25.66 -13.01
N GLY A 540 0.03 26.00 -12.74
CA GLY A 540 -1.12 25.30 -13.33
C GLY A 540 -1.24 23.84 -12.90
N ALA A 541 -0.72 23.49 -11.73
CA ALA A 541 -0.75 22.13 -11.22
C ALA A 541 -2.12 21.75 -10.65
N ALA A 542 -2.55 20.52 -10.89
CA ALA A 542 -3.58 19.89 -10.06
C ALA A 542 -2.96 19.46 -8.74
N ALA A 543 -3.69 19.64 -7.65
CA ALA A 543 -3.22 19.31 -6.32
C ALA A 543 -4.17 18.35 -5.61
N HIS A 544 -3.59 17.46 -4.82
CA HIS A 544 -4.25 16.72 -3.76
C HIS A 544 -3.64 17.16 -2.43
N ALA A 545 -4.46 17.73 -1.55
CA ALA A 545 -4.06 18.17 -0.22
C ALA A 545 -4.96 17.46 0.80
N PRO A 546 -4.52 16.34 1.39
CA PRO A 546 -5.28 15.72 2.46
C PRO A 546 -5.39 16.68 3.66
N PRO A 547 -6.41 16.51 4.53
CA PRO A 547 -6.52 17.30 5.75
C PRO A 547 -5.23 17.25 6.56
N ALA A 548 -4.82 18.39 7.11
CA ALA A 548 -3.73 18.41 8.08
C ALA A 548 -4.18 17.68 9.35
N TYR A 549 -3.29 16.88 9.93
CA TYR A 549 -3.51 16.23 11.20
C TYR A 549 -2.80 17.05 12.27
N ALA A 550 -3.53 17.52 13.27
CA ALA A 550 -2.95 18.16 14.44
C ALA A 550 -3.57 17.59 15.71
N TYR A 551 -2.76 17.09 16.64
CA TYR A 551 -3.24 16.47 17.85
C TYR A 551 -2.22 16.48 19.00
N HIS A 552 -2.73 16.44 20.23
CA HIS A 552 -1.98 16.23 21.46
C HIS A 552 -1.91 14.74 21.79
N LEU A 553 -0.70 14.23 22.05
CA LEU A 553 -0.46 12.89 22.60
C LEU A 553 -0.24 12.98 24.12
N PRO A 554 -1.23 12.59 24.96
CA PRO A 554 -1.10 12.71 26.41
C PRO A 554 0.09 11.92 26.99
N ALA A 555 0.38 10.75 26.42
CA ALA A 555 1.41 9.85 26.92
C ALA A 555 2.84 10.39 26.80
N THR A 556 3.09 11.34 25.90
CA THR A 556 4.40 11.98 25.71
C THR A 556 4.36 13.49 25.99
N GLY A 557 3.17 14.03 26.26
CA GLY A 557 2.92 15.47 26.36
C GLY A 557 3.19 16.25 25.07
N THR A 558 3.33 15.56 23.93
CA THR A 558 3.78 16.14 22.67
C THR A 558 2.61 16.42 21.74
N ASP A 559 2.58 17.61 21.18
CA ASP A 559 1.69 17.98 20.09
C ASP A 559 2.35 17.70 18.75
N TYR A 560 1.57 17.14 17.85
CA TYR A 560 1.96 16.84 16.49
C TYR A 560 1.15 17.68 15.54
N ARG A 561 1.80 18.12 14.47
CA ARG A 561 1.14 18.53 13.23
C ARG A 561 1.83 17.85 12.06
N LEU A 562 1.03 17.29 11.16
CA LEU A 562 1.46 16.75 9.89
C LEU A 562 0.54 17.31 8.80
N ALA A 563 1.12 18.07 7.88
CA ALA A 563 0.44 18.53 6.69
C ALA A 563 1.23 18.11 5.46
N SER A 564 0.54 17.83 4.36
CA SER A 564 1.20 17.54 3.08
C SER A 564 0.40 18.05 1.90
N ARG A 565 1.09 18.22 0.78
CA ARG A 565 0.48 18.54 -0.51
C ARG A 565 1.20 17.79 -1.61
N PHE A 566 0.43 17.09 -2.43
CA PHE A 566 0.90 16.44 -3.65
C PHE A 566 0.39 17.21 -4.86
N GLU A 567 1.27 17.50 -5.81
CA GLU A 567 0.95 18.29 -6.98
C GLU A 567 1.47 17.61 -8.24
N VAL A 568 0.72 17.72 -9.33
CA VAL A 568 1.15 17.27 -10.65
C VAL A 568 0.86 18.34 -11.69
N ALA A 569 1.74 18.47 -12.67
CA ALA A 569 1.61 19.42 -13.76
C ALA A 569 2.10 18.82 -15.08
N LEU A 570 1.51 19.28 -16.17
CA LEU A 570 2.01 19.08 -17.52
C LEU A 570 2.50 20.40 -18.10
N ALA A 571 3.55 20.32 -18.91
CA ALA A 571 4.10 21.43 -19.66
C ALA A 571 4.47 20.97 -21.08
N ASP A 572 4.85 21.92 -21.94
CA ASP A 572 5.28 21.67 -23.31
C ASP A 572 4.29 20.77 -24.10
N ALA A 573 3.01 21.15 -24.08
CA ALA A 573 1.92 20.41 -24.71
C ALA A 573 1.83 18.92 -24.29
N GLY A 574 2.16 18.61 -23.03
CA GLY A 574 2.10 17.26 -22.48
C GLY A 574 3.38 16.44 -22.64
N ARG A 575 4.45 17.00 -23.23
CA ARG A 575 5.75 16.33 -23.39
C ARG A 575 6.60 16.35 -22.13
N GLN A 576 6.35 17.29 -21.22
CA GLN A 576 7.01 17.38 -19.93
C GLN A 576 5.96 17.22 -18.83
N ALA A 577 6.26 16.35 -17.87
CA ALA A 577 5.43 16.09 -16.71
C ALA A 577 6.23 16.41 -15.45
N ALA A 578 5.55 16.89 -14.43
CA ALA A 578 6.14 17.18 -13.14
C ALA A 578 5.23 16.66 -12.03
N ALA A 579 5.84 16.17 -10.96
CA ALA A 579 5.16 15.87 -9.71
C ALA A 579 5.97 16.44 -8.55
N ALA A 580 5.30 16.94 -7.53
CA ALA A 580 5.91 17.45 -6.33
C ALA A 580 5.19 16.93 -5.08
N LYS A 581 5.96 16.60 -4.05
CA LYS A 581 5.47 16.31 -2.71
C LYS A 581 6.14 17.24 -1.72
N VAL A 582 5.33 17.90 -0.90
CA VAL A 582 5.81 18.72 0.22
C VAL A 582 5.19 18.25 1.51
N TYR A 583 5.99 18.28 2.57
CA TYR A 583 5.56 18.01 3.94
C TYR A 583 5.96 19.16 4.85
N ARG A 584 5.10 19.40 5.84
CA ARG A 584 5.43 20.15 7.04
C ARG A 584 5.07 19.28 8.25
N VAL A 585 6.05 19.02 9.10
CA VAL A 585 5.87 18.30 10.36
C VAL A 585 6.33 19.17 11.51
N ALA A 586 5.52 19.25 12.57
CA ALA A 586 5.90 19.87 13.82
C ALA A 586 5.64 18.92 14.99
N MET A 587 6.57 18.88 15.93
CA MET A 587 6.50 18.10 17.17
C MET A 587 6.86 19.05 18.32
N GLU A 588 5.96 19.33 19.24
CA GLU A 588 6.19 20.36 20.27
C GLU A 588 5.67 19.97 21.66
N ARG A 589 6.50 20.21 22.67
CA ARG A 589 6.17 20.16 24.10
C ARG A 589 7.07 21.12 24.87
N PRO A 590 6.81 21.40 26.16
CA PRO A 590 7.65 22.29 26.96
C PRO A 590 9.14 21.91 26.89
N GLY A 591 9.98 22.86 26.44
CA GLY A 591 11.43 22.69 26.33
C GLY A 591 11.93 21.91 25.10
N TRP A 592 11.05 21.47 24.20
CA TRP A 592 11.44 20.74 22.99
C TRP A 592 10.44 20.96 21.85
N SER A 593 10.90 21.58 20.76
CA SER A 593 10.13 21.80 19.55
C SER A 593 10.97 21.47 18.31
N ILE A 594 10.44 20.65 17.42
CA ILE A 594 11.06 20.27 16.15
C ILE A 594 10.13 20.64 15.02
N ARG A 595 10.66 21.29 13.98
CA ARG A 595 9.94 21.47 12.71
C ARG A 595 10.77 20.93 11.56
N ILE A 596 10.14 20.12 10.72
CA ILE A 596 10.70 19.55 9.50
C ILE A 596 9.89 20.03 8.30
N ASP A 597 10.56 20.62 7.32
CA ASP A 597 10.02 20.83 5.99
C ASP A 597 10.75 19.95 4.99
N THR A 598 10.00 19.19 4.21
CA THR A 598 10.57 18.50 3.06
C THR A 598 9.85 18.91 1.79
N ARG A 599 10.62 18.91 0.71
CA ARG A 599 10.15 19.21 -0.64
C ARG A 599 10.85 18.29 -1.59
N LEU A 600 10.10 17.60 -2.43
CA LEU A 600 10.59 16.79 -3.53
C LEU A 600 9.88 17.23 -4.80
N VAL A 601 10.63 17.48 -5.87
CA VAL A 601 10.07 17.68 -7.21
C VAL A 601 10.80 16.82 -8.22
N VAL A 602 10.02 16.09 -9.00
CA VAL A 602 10.49 15.30 -10.13
C VAL A 602 9.92 15.92 -11.39
N ARG A 603 10.78 16.25 -12.35
CA ARG A 603 10.40 16.74 -13.69
C ARG A 603 10.95 15.80 -14.75
N SER A 604 10.12 15.44 -15.72
CA SER A 604 10.59 14.73 -16.89
C SER A 604 11.15 15.73 -17.91
N GLU A 605 12.39 15.52 -18.29
CA GLU A 605 13.06 16.16 -19.41
C GLU A 605 13.12 15.15 -20.58
N PRO A 606 13.50 15.58 -21.80
CA PRO A 606 13.55 14.69 -22.96
C PRO A 606 14.49 13.47 -22.82
N ARG A 607 15.53 13.55 -21.98
CA ARG A 607 16.54 12.49 -21.80
C ARG A 607 16.79 12.08 -20.35
N ALA A 608 16.21 12.78 -19.38
CA ALA A 608 16.45 12.55 -17.96
C ALA A 608 15.22 12.93 -17.12
N PHE A 609 15.17 12.46 -15.89
CA PHE A 609 14.39 13.04 -14.83
C PHE A 609 15.27 13.99 -14.05
N ARG A 610 14.83 15.23 -13.86
CA ARG A 610 15.44 16.16 -12.92
C ARG A 610 14.72 16.05 -11.59
N ILE A 611 15.43 15.65 -10.56
CA ILE A 611 14.93 15.47 -9.19
C ILE A 611 15.57 16.57 -8.35
N ALA A 612 14.77 17.46 -7.80
CA ALA A 612 15.23 18.51 -6.89
C ALA A 612 14.54 18.33 -5.54
N TRP A 613 15.29 18.42 -4.45
CA TRP A 613 14.74 18.24 -3.12
C TRP A 613 15.35 19.18 -2.09
N THR A 614 14.60 19.40 -1.02
CA THR A 614 15.00 20.20 0.13
C THR A 614 14.57 19.48 1.40
N VAL A 615 15.44 19.48 2.41
CA VAL A 615 15.13 19.09 3.80
C VAL A 615 15.61 20.22 4.70
N ARG A 616 14.68 20.81 5.47
CA ARG A 616 14.97 21.82 6.49
C ARG A 616 14.50 21.32 7.84
N ALA A 617 15.36 21.48 8.84
CA ALA A 617 15.06 21.12 10.20
C ALA A 617 15.39 22.28 11.15
N THR A 618 14.48 22.54 12.08
CA THR A 618 14.70 23.47 13.19
C THR A 618 14.49 22.78 14.52
N GLU A 619 15.26 23.20 15.52
CA GLU A 619 15.17 22.77 16.91
C GLU A 619 14.96 24.04 17.77
N ASN A 620 13.86 24.10 18.50
CA ASN A 620 13.48 25.25 19.34
C ASN A 620 13.51 26.59 18.58
N GLY A 621 13.11 26.57 17.31
CA GLY A 621 13.09 27.74 16.42
C GLY A 621 14.43 28.07 15.76
N ALA A 622 15.53 27.43 16.16
CA ALA A 622 16.84 27.62 15.54
C ALA A 622 17.05 26.62 14.38
N PRO A 623 17.57 27.04 13.22
CA PRO A 623 17.92 26.11 12.14
C PRO A 623 19.08 25.21 12.56
N VAL A 624 18.89 23.89 12.39
CA VAL A 624 19.93 22.88 12.67
C VAL A 624 20.37 22.12 11.44
N PHE A 625 19.57 22.15 10.37
CA PHE A 625 19.89 21.53 9.09
C PHE A 625 19.13 22.23 7.95
N ASP A 626 19.82 22.53 6.86
CA ASP A 626 19.22 22.97 5.59
C ASP A 626 20.04 22.35 4.46
N ARG A 627 19.41 21.48 3.68
CA ARG A 627 19.98 20.92 2.46
C ARG A 627 19.00 21.14 1.33
N THR A 628 19.50 21.70 0.24
CA THR A 628 18.82 21.72 -1.07
C THR A 628 19.79 21.19 -2.10
N ASP A 629 19.33 20.24 -2.92
CA ASP A 629 20.17 19.56 -3.90
C ASP A 629 19.33 19.15 -5.12
N ASP A 630 19.99 18.87 -6.23
CA ASP A 630 19.35 18.34 -7.44
C ASP A 630 20.22 17.33 -8.20
N THR A 631 19.57 16.29 -8.71
CA THR A 631 20.20 15.19 -9.45
C THR A 631 19.43 14.94 -10.73
N ARG A 632 20.15 14.47 -11.75
CA ARG A 632 19.56 13.99 -13.00
C ARG A 632 19.72 12.48 -13.12
N VAL A 633 18.63 11.78 -13.37
CA VAL A 633 18.61 10.33 -13.65
C VAL A 633 18.23 10.11 -15.12
N PRO A 634 19.00 9.38 -15.93
CA PRO A 634 18.66 9.11 -17.32
C PRO A 634 17.27 8.47 -17.47
N ARG A 635 16.54 8.84 -18.53
CA ARG A 635 15.28 8.17 -18.91
C ARG A 635 15.56 7.05 -19.89
N SER A 636 14.84 5.92 -19.74
CA SER A 636 14.78 4.89 -20.77
C SER A 636 14.37 5.50 -22.12
N ALA A 637 14.84 4.90 -23.21
CA ALA A 637 14.50 5.35 -24.56
C ALA A 637 13.05 5.05 -24.95
N VAL A 638 12.43 4.12 -24.23
CA VAL A 638 11.08 3.59 -24.39
C VAL A 638 10.17 4.09 -23.29
#